data_AF-A0A538DDC7-F1
#
_entry.id   AF-A0A538DDC7-F1
#
_cell.length_a   1.000
_cell.length_b   1.000
_cell.length_c   1.000
_cell.angle_alpha   90.00
_cell.angle_beta   90.00
_cell.angle_gamma   90.00
#
_symmetry.space_group_name_H-M   'P 1'
#
loop_
_entity.id
_entity.type
_entity.pdbx_description
1 polymer ?
#
loop_
_entity_poly.entity_id
_entity_poly.type
_entity_poly.pdbx_seq_one_letter_code
_entity_poly.pdbx_strand_id
1 'polypeptide(L)'
;MPLTSNTVSAAAPMPTPSRGSEREVFLDAVRVIALVRVVLWHALGAAVLTYFVAAVPTMFFVTGSLLAKSLRRGAVKVIVDRARRILVPLWVFAFGAYLVMATAHALDRTPKTAVPWRDIPFWILPIDDPVGSKWEGGYMSSPLWYLRALLWLILLSPLLWWLVRRAGLCVLAVPLTAVFVLEWLSRRGSFTGTWAWRVGDLALYSCFVILGFVHRLGRLQRLTRWQWAIIAALAAAAAAVWCTTQPVPGHVVNDSHPAHLFVGLGWLSAFFVARPFIERVAATRPGRGLIAAVSPRTITIYLWHSTAVIVSFEVLRRASLSFPPGGWVVALLTLTAGVTTLFVLAFGWVEDLANKRPADIWPQTAALARRRRRVPFAAVAIAVLGALVLVAAADESVFAGRRAEAASEPAAGDASAAKGSTLRVPSQAPKAPVFVPATTASPTTTDTASSSATTSVSTTTVPPTTTRPPFDASTQKALTDALGAWMAANAAPGVEVSIYQPGRIDWSLATGTDPASKAAVDNGTRFDIESITKTFTAALVWRAVDQGLLDPDAPIGALKVVPEFTYAQLTVRQLLRHATGLVNYRDTPAYLSNALAIDTPRKALAASAGQPLKFTPGTQVEYSSSNYLVLGFLLEQVTGRTYDSLLADLVQQAGLGPIPHSAPAPGLPNFSTAGMMPTAAQLARWGVALLKDNTPQLSEASRAAMRDIDPATGFGGGLIGYCPCTKNPDGSSHFTGLGHTGGYTEFQYTADDDIAIAINVTDSIYVPDNRYDSVQALIGQLRNIALGKPS
;
A
#
# COMPACT_ATOMS: atom_id res chain seq x y z
N MET A 1 70.60 -41.92 44.59
CA MET A 1 71.51 -40.75 44.50
C MET A 1 71.78 -40.44 43.02
N PRO A 2 72.12 -39.19 42.63
CA PRO A 2 71.13 -38.40 41.87
C PRO A 2 71.64 -37.67 40.60
N LEU A 3 70.69 -37.05 39.88
CA LEU A 3 70.78 -35.80 39.08
C LEU A 3 71.67 -35.70 37.81
N THR A 4 71.18 -34.85 36.88
CA THR A 4 71.77 -34.29 35.62
C THR A 4 71.62 -35.11 34.33
N SER A 5 71.41 -34.52 33.12
CA SER A 5 70.93 -33.17 32.74
C SER A 5 70.54 -33.09 31.23
N ASN A 6 70.20 -31.89 30.73
CA ASN A 6 70.07 -31.47 29.30
C ASN A 6 68.85 -32.02 28.51
N THR A 7 68.11 -31.24 27.71
CA THR A 7 68.10 -29.78 27.43
C THR A 7 66.67 -29.35 27.04
N VAL A 8 66.28 -28.11 27.37
CA VAL A 8 65.02 -27.49 26.89
C VAL A 8 65.34 -26.56 25.72
N SER A 9 64.63 -26.69 24.60
CA SER A 9 64.65 -25.68 23.53
C SER A 9 63.28 -25.55 22.83
N ALA A 10 62.79 -24.31 22.83
CA ALA A 10 61.79 -23.66 21.95
C ALA A 10 60.47 -24.36 21.55
N ALA A 11 59.39 -23.58 21.64
CA ALA A 11 58.02 -24.00 21.36
C ALA A 11 57.58 -23.84 19.88
N ALA A 12 56.51 -24.56 19.51
CA ALA A 12 55.56 -24.15 18.47
C ALA A 12 54.12 -24.37 18.99
N PRO A 13 53.26 -23.34 19.07
CA PRO A 13 51.89 -23.47 19.58
C PRO A 13 50.88 -23.91 18.49
N MET A 14 49.72 -24.43 18.93
CA MET A 14 48.64 -24.95 18.07
C MET A 14 48.14 -23.94 17.02
N PRO A 15 47.59 -24.42 15.88
CA PRO A 15 46.12 -24.47 15.81
C PRO A 15 45.51 -25.59 14.95
N THR A 16 44.38 -26.15 15.41
CA THR A 16 43.25 -26.46 14.51
C THR A 16 41.93 -26.00 15.14
N PRO A 17 41.24 -25.00 14.57
CA PRO A 17 39.86 -24.71 14.96
C PRO A 17 38.99 -25.90 14.56
N SER A 18 38.25 -26.46 15.52
CA SER A 18 37.35 -27.60 15.22
C SER A 18 36.32 -27.23 14.13
N ARG A 19 35.91 -28.21 13.31
CA ARG A 19 34.84 -28.09 12.29
C ARG A 19 33.49 -27.51 12.81
N GLY A 20 33.34 -27.35 14.13
CA GLY A 20 32.22 -26.65 14.74
C GLY A 20 32.23 -25.13 14.53
N SER A 21 33.40 -24.47 14.43
CA SER A 21 33.48 -23.00 14.30
C SER A 21 33.16 -22.51 12.89
N GLU A 22 33.71 -23.17 11.86
CA GLU A 22 33.45 -22.82 10.44
C GLU A 22 31.95 -22.87 10.12
N ARG A 23 31.28 -23.90 10.63
CA ARG A 23 29.84 -24.10 10.47
C ARG A 23 28.99 -22.99 11.10
N GLU A 24 29.49 -22.35 12.15
CA GLU A 24 28.79 -21.26 12.83
C GLU A 24 29.07 -19.93 12.10
N VAL A 25 30.29 -19.72 11.58
CA VAL A 25 30.64 -18.58 10.70
C VAL A 25 29.74 -18.52 9.45
N PHE A 26 29.51 -19.63 8.74
CA PHE A 26 28.62 -19.64 7.57
C PHE A 26 27.18 -19.24 7.92
N LEU A 27 26.63 -19.81 9.00
CA LEU A 27 25.24 -19.55 9.41
C LEU A 27 25.04 -18.12 9.93
N ASP A 28 26.05 -17.55 10.59
CA ASP A 28 26.01 -16.16 11.04
C ASP A 28 26.21 -15.18 9.86
N ALA A 29 27.12 -15.45 8.92
CA ALA A 29 27.28 -14.65 7.70
C ALA A 29 26.00 -14.61 6.85
N VAL A 30 25.38 -15.76 6.64
CA VAL A 30 24.11 -15.89 5.90
C VAL A 30 22.95 -15.20 6.64
N ARG A 31 22.94 -15.19 7.99
CA ARG A 31 21.99 -14.39 8.79
C ARG A 31 22.18 -12.88 8.57
N VAL A 32 23.42 -12.40 8.55
CA VAL A 32 23.72 -10.98 8.30
C VAL A 32 23.26 -10.56 6.90
N ILE A 33 23.53 -11.37 5.88
CA ILE A 33 23.06 -11.12 4.50
C ILE A 33 21.53 -11.03 4.45
N ALA A 34 20.83 -11.97 5.09
CA ALA A 34 19.37 -11.94 5.18
C ALA A 34 18.86 -10.68 5.88
N LEU A 35 19.43 -10.30 7.02
CA LEU A 35 19.00 -9.13 7.79
C LEU A 35 19.23 -7.81 7.02
N VAL A 36 20.38 -7.66 6.35
CA VAL A 36 20.63 -6.50 5.46
C VAL A 36 19.58 -6.42 4.36
N ARG A 37 19.20 -7.55 3.73
CA ARG A 37 18.14 -7.56 2.72
C ARG A 37 16.76 -7.19 3.31
N VAL A 38 16.46 -7.54 4.56
CA VAL A 38 15.23 -7.07 5.24
C VAL A 38 15.23 -5.55 5.36
N VAL A 39 16.33 -4.95 5.83
CA VAL A 39 16.44 -3.48 5.95
C VAL A 39 16.33 -2.80 4.59
N LEU A 40 17.03 -3.29 3.56
CA LEU A 40 16.95 -2.74 2.19
C LEU A 40 15.52 -2.79 1.62
N TRP A 41 14.79 -3.86 1.87
CA TRP A 41 13.40 -4.01 1.43
C TRP A 41 12.47 -2.97 2.07
N HIS A 42 12.56 -2.75 3.38
CA HIS A 42 11.76 -1.75 4.09
C HIS A 42 12.21 -0.30 3.79
N ALA A 43 13.49 -0.09 3.50
CA ALA A 43 14.03 1.23 3.15
C ALA A 43 13.69 1.68 1.72
N LEU A 44 13.54 0.73 0.78
CA LEU A 44 13.43 1.04 -0.66
C LEU A 44 12.08 0.64 -1.29
N GLY A 45 11.30 -0.24 -0.67
CA GLY A 45 9.99 -0.69 -1.18
C GLY A 45 10.02 -1.43 -2.55
N ALA A 46 11.20 -1.62 -3.15
CA ALA A 46 11.34 -2.11 -4.51
C ALA A 46 11.06 -3.62 -4.60
N ALA A 47 9.90 -3.99 -5.18
CA ALA A 47 9.42 -5.39 -5.24
C ALA A 47 10.45 -6.38 -5.82
N VAL A 48 11.28 -5.92 -6.76
CA VAL A 48 12.40 -6.69 -7.32
C VAL A 48 13.34 -7.27 -6.24
N LEU A 49 13.56 -6.56 -5.13
CA LEU A 49 14.39 -7.03 -4.00
C LEU A 49 13.80 -8.28 -3.32
N THR A 50 12.56 -8.67 -3.59
CA THR A 50 11.93 -9.89 -3.04
C THR A 50 12.34 -11.15 -3.80
N TYR A 51 12.81 -11.01 -5.03
CA TYR A 51 13.41 -12.08 -5.84
C TYR A 51 14.89 -12.30 -5.54
N PHE A 52 15.57 -11.32 -4.92
CA PHE A 52 17.01 -11.38 -4.59
C PHE A 52 17.22 -11.58 -3.09
N VAL A 53 17.96 -12.65 -2.73
CA VAL A 53 18.27 -13.06 -1.35
C VAL A 53 17.00 -13.33 -0.52
N ALA A 54 16.60 -14.60 -0.41
CA ALA A 54 15.43 -15.00 0.35
C ALA A 54 15.64 -14.89 1.88
N ALA A 55 15.50 -13.69 2.42
CA ALA A 55 15.87 -13.38 3.80
C ALA A 55 15.09 -14.18 4.84
N VAL A 56 13.75 -14.16 4.81
CA VAL A 56 12.95 -14.80 5.88
C VAL A 56 13.08 -16.34 5.88
N PRO A 57 13.00 -17.04 4.73
CA PRO A 57 13.26 -18.49 4.65
C PRO A 57 14.65 -18.86 5.18
N THR A 58 15.65 -18.03 4.88
CA THR A 58 17.02 -18.17 5.38
C THR A 58 17.10 -18.02 6.91
N MET A 59 16.40 -17.03 7.48
CA MET A 59 16.32 -16.83 8.93
C MET A 59 15.69 -18.03 9.65
N PHE A 60 14.63 -18.62 9.09
CA PHE A 60 14.01 -19.83 9.64
C PHE A 60 14.89 -21.07 9.50
N PHE A 61 15.62 -21.22 8.39
CA PHE A 61 16.62 -22.29 8.23
C PHE A 61 17.74 -22.21 9.28
N VAL A 62 18.31 -21.01 9.49
CA VAL A 62 19.34 -20.77 10.49
C VAL A 62 18.78 -21.03 11.90
N THR A 63 17.56 -20.59 12.17
CA THR A 63 16.85 -20.83 13.44
C THR A 63 16.69 -22.33 13.70
N GLY A 64 16.22 -23.12 12.73
CA GLY A 64 16.12 -24.57 12.84
C GLY A 64 17.46 -25.22 13.17
N SER A 65 18.52 -24.87 12.43
CA SER A 65 19.88 -25.38 12.67
C SER A 65 20.39 -25.10 14.11
N LEU A 66 20.04 -23.95 14.69
CA LEU A 66 20.37 -23.61 16.08
C LEU A 66 19.46 -24.27 17.11
N LEU A 67 18.15 -24.39 16.84
CA LEU A 67 17.21 -25.10 17.69
C LEU A 67 17.58 -26.58 17.83
N ALA A 68 17.97 -27.25 16.73
CA ALA A 68 18.48 -28.63 16.78
C ALA A 68 19.78 -28.80 17.59
N LYS A 69 20.64 -27.76 17.69
CA LYS A 69 21.78 -27.75 18.62
C LYS A 69 21.31 -27.69 20.07
N SER A 70 20.30 -26.86 20.35
CA SER A 70 19.76 -26.61 21.68
C SER A 70 18.90 -27.76 22.23
N LEU A 71 17.97 -28.31 21.44
CA LEU A 71 16.98 -29.31 21.86
C LEU A 71 17.58 -30.62 22.40
N ARG A 72 18.85 -30.92 22.09
CA ARG A 72 19.62 -32.00 22.72
C ARG A 72 19.80 -31.85 24.24
N ARG A 73 19.51 -30.67 24.80
CA ARG A 73 19.67 -30.33 26.23
C ARG A 73 18.34 -30.25 27.00
N GLY A 74 17.24 -30.72 26.43
CA GLY A 74 15.91 -30.74 27.03
C GLY A 74 14.94 -29.72 26.41
N ALA A 75 13.72 -30.15 26.09
CA ALA A 75 12.75 -29.37 25.30
C ALA A 75 12.25 -28.10 26.02
N VAL A 76 11.69 -28.25 27.23
CA VAL A 76 11.07 -27.15 28.00
C VAL A 76 12.05 -26.00 28.23
N LYS A 77 13.28 -26.32 28.68
CA LYS A 77 14.33 -25.32 28.91
C LYS A 77 14.67 -24.55 27.64
N VAL A 78 14.68 -25.20 26.48
CA VAL A 78 14.96 -24.56 25.19
C VAL A 78 13.82 -23.65 24.75
N ILE A 79 12.56 -24.04 24.93
CA ILE A 79 11.41 -23.16 24.66
C ILE A 79 11.51 -21.90 25.52
N VAL A 80 11.66 -22.04 26.84
CA VAL A 80 11.76 -20.90 27.78
C VAL A 80 12.98 -20.01 27.48
N ASP A 81 14.16 -20.60 27.26
CA ASP A 81 15.37 -19.84 26.94
C ASP A 81 15.34 -19.17 25.55
N ARG A 82 14.47 -19.61 24.63
CA ARG A 82 14.30 -19.01 23.29
C ARG A 82 13.20 -17.96 23.29
N ALA A 83 12.05 -18.24 23.92
CA ALA A 83 10.99 -17.28 24.13
C ALA A 83 11.53 -16.03 24.86
N ARG A 84 12.28 -16.19 25.96
CA ARG A 84 12.88 -15.05 26.69
C ARG A 84 13.78 -14.17 25.80
N ARG A 85 14.53 -14.76 24.86
CA ARG A 85 15.43 -14.01 23.94
C ARG A 85 14.70 -13.20 22.88
N ILE A 86 13.41 -13.45 22.66
CA ILE A 86 12.57 -12.76 21.67
C ILE A 86 11.63 -11.80 22.40
N LEU A 87 10.94 -12.28 23.44
CA LEU A 87 9.95 -11.53 24.19
C LEU A 87 10.55 -10.36 24.97
N VAL A 88 11.72 -10.51 25.61
CA VAL A 88 12.30 -9.41 26.41
C VAL A 88 12.70 -8.20 25.54
N PRO A 89 13.39 -8.36 24.39
CA PRO A 89 13.55 -7.26 23.43
C PRO A 89 12.23 -6.73 22.85
N LEU A 90 11.27 -7.61 22.56
CA LEU A 90 9.94 -7.21 22.06
C LEU A 90 9.21 -6.31 23.06
N TRP A 91 9.25 -6.59 24.36
CA TRP A 91 8.57 -5.77 25.37
C TRP A 91 9.14 -4.35 25.45
N VAL A 92 10.46 -4.19 25.29
CA VAL A 92 11.10 -2.87 25.24
C VAL A 92 10.71 -2.11 23.96
N PHE A 93 10.64 -2.81 22.81
CA PHE A 93 10.12 -2.23 21.57
C PHE A 93 8.64 -1.86 21.67
N ALA A 94 7.80 -2.73 22.21
CA ALA A 94 6.36 -2.52 22.39
C ALA A 94 6.08 -1.31 23.27
N PHE A 95 6.81 -1.15 24.38
CA PHE A 95 6.73 0.06 25.22
C PHE A 95 7.08 1.33 24.43
N GLY A 96 8.17 1.30 23.64
CA GLY A 96 8.55 2.41 22.77
C GLY A 96 7.51 2.73 21.69
N ALA A 97 6.97 1.72 21.02
CA ALA A 97 5.96 1.85 19.98
C ALA A 97 4.64 2.42 20.54
N TYR A 98 4.17 1.92 21.70
CA TYR A 98 2.98 2.48 22.36
C TYR A 98 3.22 3.90 22.86
N LEU A 99 4.41 4.24 23.34
CA LEU A 99 4.76 5.62 23.70
C LEU A 99 4.71 6.55 22.48
N VAL A 100 5.25 6.12 21.33
CA VAL A 100 5.16 6.86 20.05
C VAL A 100 3.70 7.02 19.60
N MET A 101 2.92 5.95 19.56
CA MET A 101 1.50 6.00 19.16
C MET A 101 0.67 6.87 20.12
N ALA A 102 0.89 6.77 21.43
CA ALA A 102 0.22 7.61 22.42
C ALA A 102 0.64 9.09 22.33
N THR A 103 1.89 9.37 21.96
CA THR A 103 2.37 10.74 21.70
C THR A 103 1.73 11.30 20.43
N ALA A 104 1.68 10.55 19.33
CA ALA A 104 0.98 10.93 18.11
C ALA A 104 -0.52 11.20 18.37
N HIS A 105 -1.15 10.34 19.18
CA HIS A 105 -2.53 10.54 19.61
C HIS A 105 -2.71 11.78 20.51
N ALA A 106 -1.77 12.08 21.39
CA ALA A 106 -1.83 13.29 22.22
C ALA A 106 -1.70 14.58 21.40
N LEU A 107 -0.93 14.55 20.30
CA LEU A 107 -0.70 15.66 19.38
C LEU A 107 -1.90 15.92 18.46
N ASP A 108 -2.45 14.89 17.82
CA ASP A 108 -3.45 15.03 16.75
C ASP A 108 -4.89 14.63 17.16
N ARG A 109 -5.03 13.71 18.13
CA ARG A 109 -6.32 13.30 18.76
C ARG A 109 -7.40 12.77 17.80
N THR A 110 -7.04 12.37 16.59
CA THR A 110 -7.96 11.78 15.61
C THR A 110 -8.26 10.29 15.86
N PRO A 111 -9.35 9.74 15.27
CA PRO A 111 -9.59 8.30 15.22
C PRO A 111 -8.49 7.51 14.50
N LYS A 112 -7.66 8.14 13.66
CA LYS A 112 -6.52 7.49 12.99
C LYS A 112 -5.35 7.26 13.95
N THR A 113 -5.06 8.23 14.81
CA THR A 113 -3.99 8.13 15.82
C THR A 113 -4.39 7.32 17.05
N ALA A 114 -5.68 6.99 17.21
CA ALA A 114 -6.20 6.20 18.33
C ALA A 114 -5.36 4.94 18.61
N VAL A 115 -4.92 4.80 19.87
CA VAL A 115 -4.05 3.71 20.31
C VAL A 115 -4.87 2.42 20.47
N PRO A 116 -4.42 1.27 19.91
CA PRO A 116 -5.16 0.01 19.96
C PRO A 116 -5.00 -0.71 21.31
N TRP A 117 -5.57 -0.13 22.38
CA TRP A 117 -5.45 -0.66 23.75
C TRP A 117 -5.87 -2.13 23.91
N ARG A 118 -6.76 -2.63 23.04
CA ARG A 118 -7.25 -4.02 23.05
C ARG A 118 -6.19 -5.03 22.56
N ASP A 119 -5.22 -4.59 21.76
CA ASP A 119 -4.24 -5.45 21.10
C ASP A 119 -2.94 -5.62 21.90
N ILE A 120 -2.77 -4.89 23.01
CA ILE A 120 -1.65 -5.00 23.95
C ILE A 120 -1.27 -6.46 24.30
N PRO A 121 -2.20 -7.40 24.55
CA PRO A 121 -1.85 -8.80 24.83
C PRO A 121 -1.01 -9.45 23.72
N PHE A 122 -1.25 -9.13 22.46
CA PHE A 122 -0.48 -9.65 21.32
C PHE A 122 0.90 -9.01 21.20
N TRP A 123 1.05 -7.74 21.59
CA TRP A 123 2.36 -7.08 21.70
C TRP A 123 3.22 -7.65 22.85
N ILE A 124 2.60 -8.16 23.92
CA ILE A 124 3.29 -8.85 25.03
C ILE A 124 3.62 -10.30 24.65
N LEU A 125 2.67 -11.01 24.03
CA LEU A 125 2.82 -12.40 23.61
C LEU A 125 2.20 -12.58 22.22
N PRO A 126 2.99 -12.57 21.13
CA PRO A 126 2.48 -12.60 19.76
C PRO A 126 2.02 -14.01 19.35
N ILE A 127 0.90 -14.45 19.93
CA ILE A 127 0.12 -15.59 19.43
C ILE A 127 -0.62 -15.23 18.14
N ASP A 128 -1.01 -13.97 18.02
CA ASP A 128 -1.54 -13.32 16.82
C ASP A 128 -0.60 -12.16 16.39
N ASP A 129 -0.81 -11.63 15.19
CA ASP A 129 -0.12 -10.47 14.64
C ASP A 129 -0.47 -9.22 15.46
N PRO A 130 0.51 -8.55 16.11
CA PRO A 130 0.23 -7.34 16.87
C PRO A 130 -0.22 -6.20 15.95
N VAL A 131 -1.32 -5.53 16.29
CA VAL A 131 -1.89 -4.42 15.49
C VAL A 131 -1.50 -3.07 16.08
N GLY A 132 -1.11 -2.11 15.24
CA GLY A 132 -0.84 -0.71 15.60
C GLY A 132 -2.00 0.24 15.31
N SER A 133 -1.82 1.54 15.58
CA SER A 133 -2.83 2.55 15.22
C SER A 133 -2.92 2.72 13.70
N LYS A 134 -4.04 3.21 13.16
CA LYS A 134 -4.18 3.42 11.71
C LYS A 134 -3.14 4.41 11.17
N TRP A 135 -2.69 5.35 12.01
CA TRP A 135 -1.66 6.35 11.71
C TRP A 135 -0.27 5.75 11.44
N GLU A 136 0.19 4.73 12.18
CA GLU A 136 1.57 4.21 11.99
C GLU A 136 1.76 3.35 10.74
N GLY A 137 0.69 3.10 9.97
CA GLY A 137 0.74 2.49 8.63
C GLY A 137 1.33 1.08 8.57
N GLY A 138 1.49 0.41 9.72
CA GLY A 138 2.17 -0.88 9.83
C GLY A 138 3.69 -0.82 9.94
N TYR A 139 4.33 0.35 10.09
CA TYR A 139 5.80 0.41 10.14
C TYR A 139 6.43 -0.10 11.45
N MET A 140 5.72 0.00 12.56
CA MET A 140 6.10 -0.58 13.84
C MET A 140 5.41 -1.93 14.06
N SER A 141 4.18 -2.10 13.57
CA SER A 141 3.39 -3.33 13.81
C SER A 141 3.60 -4.44 12.78
N SER A 142 3.61 -4.16 11.47
CA SER A 142 3.67 -5.21 10.42
C SER A 142 4.87 -6.15 10.56
N PRO A 143 6.13 -5.70 10.78
CA PRO A 143 7.27 -6.62 10.92
C PRO A 143 7.10 -7.65 12.05
N LEU A 144 6.20 -7.43 13.01
CA LEU A 144 6.02 -8.34 14.14
C LEU A 144 5.38 -9.69 13.77
N TRP A 145 4.81 -9.85 12.56
CA TRP A 145 4.32 -11.16 12.10
C TRP A 145 5.42 -12.25 12.11
N TYR A 146 6.67 -11.85 11.86
CA TYR A 146 7.82 -12.76 11.94
C TYR A 146 8.02 -13.30 13.36
N LEU A 147 7.77 -12.48 14.39
CA LEU A 147 7.89 -12.89 15.78
C LEU A 147 6.75 -13.86 16.17
N ARG A 148 5.53 -13.66 15.66
CA ARG A 148 4.44 -14.65 15.78
C ARG A 148 4.86 -15.99 15.19
N ALA A 149 5.24 -16.00 13.91
CA ALA A 149 5.62 -17.23 13.20
C ALA A 149 6.79 -17.94 13.90
N LEU A 150 7.78 -17.18 14.38
CA LEU A 150 8.92 -17.69 15.14
C LEU A 150 8.52 -18.26 16.51
N LEU A 151 7.60 -17.63 17.24
CA LEU A 151 7.09 -18.13 18.51
C LEU A 151 6.38 -19.48 18.33
N TRP A 152 5.45 -19.58 17.37
CA TRP A 152 4.78 -20.83 17.04
C TRP A 152 5.77 -21.94 16.62
N LEU A 153 6.77 -21.63 15.81
CA LEU A 153 7.79 -22.60 15.40
C LEU A 153 8.74 -23.01 16.53
N ILE A 154 8.96 -22.16 17.54
CA ILE A 154 9.68 -22.54 18.77
C ILE A 154 8.83 -23.52 19.60
N LEU A 155 7.53 -23.28 19.74
CA LEU A 155 6.61 -24.16 20.46
C LEU A 155 6.49 -25.54 19.78
N LEU A 156 6.39 -25.57 18.45
CA LEU A 156 6.36 -26.81 17.66
C LEU A 156 7.73 -27.50 17.52
N SER A 157 8.83 -26.81 17.84
CA SER A 157 10.19 -27.32 17.59
C SER A 157 10.51 -28.68 18.21
N PRO A 158 10.01 -29.08 19.41
CA PRO A 158 10.29 -30.42 19.96
C PRO A 158 9.62 -31.54 19.15
N LEU A 159 8.37 -31.31 18.71
CA LEU A 159 7.61 -32.25 17.88
C LEU A 159 8.25 -32.41 16.50
N LEU A 160 8.54 -31.29 15.83
CA LEU A 160 9.22 -31.29 14.53
C LEU A 160 10.62 -31.94 14.62
N TRP A 161 11.36 -31.72 15.71
CA TRP A 161 12.66 -32.35 15.94
C TRP A 161 12.55 -33.87 16.16
N TRP A 162 11.55 -34.32 16.92
CA TRP A 162 11.26 -35.74 17.11
C TRP A 162 10.87 -36.42 15.80
N LEU A 163 9.99 -35.80 15.01
CA LEU A 163 9.60 -36.26 13.67
C LEU A 163 10.82 -36.37 12.75
N VAL A 164 11.63 -35.32 12.62
CA VAL A 164 12.80 -35.29 11.72
C VAL A 164 13.86 -36.32 12.13
N ARG A 165 14.00 -36.63 13.43
CA ARG A 165 14.87 -37.72 13.87
C ARG A 165 14.38 -39.11 13.45
N ARG A 166 13.07 -39.33 13.35
CA ARG A 166 12.46 -40.60 12.94
C ARG A 166 12.38 -40.73 11.41
N ALA A 167 11.72 -39.79 10.74
CA ALA A 167 11.38 -39.86 9.31
C ALA A 167 12.28 -39.00 8.39
N GLY A 168 13.24 -38.24 8.94
CA GLY A 168 14.22 -37.50 8.15
C GLY A 168 13.60 -36.40 7.28
N LEU A 169 13.86 -36.45 5.98
CA LEU A 169 13.31 -35.51 4.99
C LEU A 169 11.84 -35.77 4.66
N CYS A 170 11.30 -36.97 4.92
CA CYS A 170 9.90 -37.27 4.60
C CYS A 170 8.91 -36.40 5.39
N VAL A 171 9.35 -35.86 6.55
CA VAL A 171 8.59 -34.88 7.35
C VAL A 171 8.30 -33.60 6.56
N LEU A 172 9.14 -33.26 5.57
CA LEU A 172 8.96 -32.08 4.73
C LEU A 172 7.69 -32.18 3.86
N ALA A 173 7.24 -33.40 3.52
CA ALA A 173 6.09 -33.61 2.64
C ALA A 173 4.80 -32.98 3.18
N VAL A 174 4.58 -33.00 4.51
CA VAL A 174 3.38 -32.44 5.14
C VAL A 174 3.29 -30.91 4.97
N PRO A 175 4.24 -30.09 5.48
CA PRO A 175 4.18 -28.64 5.28
C PRO A 175 4.35 -28.22 3.82
N LEU A 176 5.12 -28.97 3.01
CA LEU A 176 5.26 -28.71 1.58
C LEU A 176 3.90 -28.86 0.86
N THR A 177 3.17 -29.95 1.13
CA THR A 177 1.82 -30.16 0.58
C THR A 177 0.85 -29.09 1.09
N ALA A 178 0.94 -28.74 2.37
CA ALA A 178 0.09 -27.71 2.97
C ALA A 178 0.27 -26.35 2.28
N VAL A 179 1.49 -25.93 1.90
CA VAL A 179 1.70 -24.68 1.15
C VAL A 179 0.85 -24.61 -0.14
N PHE A 180 0.83 -25.68 -0.94
CA PHE A 180 0.05 -25.70 -2.18
C PHE A 180 -1.45 -25.93 -1.96
N VAL A 181 -1.84 -26.76 -0.99
CA VAL A 181 -3.25 -27.01 -0.66
C VAL A 181 -3.91 -25.76 -0.08
N LEU A 182 -3.22 -25.01 0.80
CA LEU A 182 -3.74 -23.77 1.38
C LEU A 182 -3.87 -22.68 0.31
N GLU A 183 -2.88 -22.51 -0.56
CA GLU A 183 -2.96 -21.63 -1.72
C GLU A 183 -4.17 -21.96 -2.61
N TRP A 184 -4.37 -23.24 -2.92
CA TRP A 184 -5.49 -23.72 -3.75
C TRP A 184 -6.86 -23.54 -3.08
N LEU A 185 -6.97 -23.78 -1.77
CA LEU A 185 -8.18 -23.53 -0.98
C LEU A 185 -8.50 -22.03 -0.92
N SER A 186 -7.47 -21.18 -0.75
CA SER A 186 -7.63 -19.73 -0.72
C SER A 186 -8.12 -19.20 -2.07
N ARG A 187 -7.51 -19.67 -3.18
CA ARG A 187 -7.92 -19.34 -4.55
C ARG A 187 -9.35 -19.75 -4.89
N ARG A 188 -9.86 -20.81 -4.27
CA ARG A 188 -11.25 -21.28 -4.42
C ARG A 188 -12.26 -20.57 -3.52
N GLY A 189 -11.82 -19.60 -2.70
CA GLY A 189 -12.64 -18.94 -1.68
C GLY A 189 -12.99 -19.83 -0.48
N SER A 190 -12.43 -21.04 -0.41
CA SER A 190 -12.77 -22.05 0.61
C SER A 190 -12.00 -21.88 1.93
N PHE A 191 -10.89 -21.14 1.91
CA PHE A 191 -10.14 -20.79 3.11
C PHE A 191 -9.43 -19.42 2.94
N THR A 192 -10.12 -18.36 3.37
CA THR A 192 -9.71 -16.96 3.16
C THR A 192 -9.50 -16.21 4.49
N GLY A 193 -9.09 -14.94 4.40
CA GLY A 193 -8.89 -14.08 5.58
C GLY A 193 -7.59 -14.33 6.34
N THR A 194 -7.46 -13.69 7.50
CA THR A 194 -6.20 -13.62 8.27
C THR A 194 -5.71 -14.98 8.76
N TRP A 195 -6.62 -15.92 9.06
CA TRP A 195 -6.24 -17.28 9.45
C TRP A 195 -5.61 -18.11 8.33
N ALA A 196 -6.00 -17.89 7.07
CA ALA A 196 -5.37 -18.57 5.94
C ALA A 196 -3.87 -18.25 5.86
N TRP A 197 -3.53 -16.97 6.06
CA TRP A 197 -2.15 -16.49 6.11
C TRP A 197 -1.37 -17.01 7.30
N ARG A 198 -1.93 -16.96 8.51
CA ARG A 198 -1.25 -17.47 9.72
C ARG A 198 -0.84 -18.94 9.59
N VAL A 199 -1.70 -19.76 8.99
CA VAL A 199 -1.45 -21.20 8.76
C VAL A 199 -0.51 -21.41 7.57
N GLY A 200 -0.63 -20.62 6.50
CA GLY A 200 0.28 -20.62 5.35
C GLY A 200 1.72 -20.29 5.73
N ASP A 201 1.93 -19.28 6.59
CA ASP A 201 3.24 -18.94 7.16
C ASP A 201 3.82 -20.11 7.93
N LEU A 202 3.00 -20.74 8.78
CA LEU A 202 3.42 -21.85 9.62
C LEU A 202 3.82 -23.06 8.77
N ALA A 203 3.10 -23.33 7.68
CA ALA A 203 3.45 -24.36 6.70
C ALA A 203 4.78 -24.01 5.98
N LEU A 204 4.85 -22.83 5.35
CA LEU A 204 6.03 -22.37 4.61
C LEU A 204 7.30 -22.40 5.46
N TYR A 205 7.27 -21.77 6.63
CA TYR A 205 8.48 -21.62 7.45
C TYR A 205 8.81 -22.91 8.23
N SER A 206 7.85 -23.82 8.44
CA SER A 206 8.15 -25.20 8.89
C SER A 206 9.07 -25.91 7.90
N CYS A 207 8.90 -25.75 6.59
CA CYS A 207 9.81 -26.33 5.59
C CYS A 207 11.27 -25.93 5.84
N PHE A 208 11.53 -24.65 6.08
CA PHE A 208 12.87 -24.13 6.31
C PHE A 208 13.43 -24.52 7.69
N VAL A 209 12.62 -24.54 8.75
CA VAL A 209 13.02 -25.07 10.06
C VAL A 209 13.41 -26.55 9.99
N ILE A 210 12.62 -27.36 9.28
CA ILE A 210 12.91 -28.79 9.02
C ILE A 210 14.22 -28.95 8.24
N LEU A 211 14.44 -28.18 7.18
CA LEU A 211 15.72 -28.17 6.46
C LEU A 211 16.89 -27.79 7.38
N GLY A 212 16.68 -26.86 8.32
CA GLY A 212 17.65 -26.52 9.38
C GLY A 212 17.97 -27.71 10.31
N PHE A 213 16.97 -28.49 10.69
CA PHE A 213 17.16 -29.72 11.48
C PHE A 213 17.92 -30.80 10.70
N VAL A 214 17.52 -31.06 9.45
CA VAL A 214 18.15 -32.04 8.55
C VAL A 214 19.60 -31.63 8.24
N HIS A 215 19.85 -30.33 8.04
CA HIS A 215 21.20 -29.78 7.98
C HIS A 215 21.95 -30.14 9.25
N ARG A 216 21.44 -29.84 10.45
CA ARG A 216 22.15 -30.08 11.72
C ARG A 216 22.53 -31.56 11.93
N LEU A 217 21.69 -32.49 11.45
CA LEU A 217 21.96 -33.94 11.43
C LEU A 217 23.05 -34.38 10.42
N GLY A 218 23.62 -33.45 9.65
CA GLY A 218 24.70 -33.69 8.69
C GLY A 218 24.23 -34.26 7.34
N ARG A 219 22.93 -34.49 7.15
CA ARG A 219 22.40 -35.13 5.92
C ARG A 219 22.61 -34.23 4.69
N LEU A 220 22.35 -32.93 4.80
CA LEU A 220 22.58 -31.98 3.69
C LEU A 220 24.06 -31.74 3.37
N GLN A 221 24.98 -32.15 4.26
CA GLN A 221 26.44 -32.01 4.02
C GLN A 221 26.98 -33.09 3.08
N ARG A 222 26.17 -34.09 2.72
CA ARG A 222 26.49 -35.12 1.72
C ARG A 222 26.28 -34.65 0.28
N LEU A 223 25.59 -33.52 0.08
CA LEU A 223 25.32 -32.97 -1.24
C LEU A 223 26.55 -32.21 -1.76
N THR A 224 26.94 -32.52 -2.99
CA THR A 224 28.04 -31.86 -3.69
C THR A 224 27.66 -30.44 -4.14
N ARG A 225 28.65 -29.61 -4.45
CA ARG A 225 28.42 -28.25 -4.99
C ARG A 225 27.58 -28.27 -6.28
N TRP A 226 27.75 -29.29 -7.12
CA TRP A 226 26.95 -29.49 -8.33
C TRP A 226 25.50 -29.86 -8.03
N GLN A 227 25.25 -30.75 -7.07
CA GLN A 227 23.88 -31.07 -6.64
C GLN A 227 23.16 -29.83 -6.08
N TRP A 228 23.86 -28.99 -5.31
CA TRP A 228 23.31 -27.71 -4.86
C TRP A 228 23.01 -26.73 -6.00
N ALA A 229 23.84 -26.70 -7.05
CA ALA A 229 23.60 -25.87 -8.23
C ALA A 229 22.37 -26.36 -9.02
N ILE A 230 22.18 -27.68 -9.15
CA ILE A 230 20.99 -28.28 -9.76
C ILE A 230 19.73 -27.92 -8.95
N ILE A 231 19.75 -28.07 -7.61
CA ILE A 231 18.62 -27.70 -6.76
C ILE A 231 18.31 -26.20 -6.87
N ALA A 232 19.33 -25.34 -6.90
CA ALA A 232 19.16 -23.90 -7.08
C ALA A 232 18.52 -23.57 -8.44
N ALA A 233 18.98 -24.19 -9.53
CA ALA A 233 18.43 -23.99 -10.87
C ALA A 233 16.99 -24.50 -11.01
N LEU A 234 16.68 -25.67 -10.45
CA LEU A 234 15.31 -26.22 -10.46
C LEU A 234 14.35 -25.36 -9.63
N ALA A 235 14.79 -24.87 -8.47
CA ALA A 235 13.99 -23.96 -7.63
C ALA A 235 13.80 -22.58 -8.30
N ALA A 236 14.81 -22.06 -9.00
CA ALA A 236 14.71 -20.83 -9.79
C ALA A 236 13.77 -21.00 -11.01
N ALA A 237 13.82 -22.14 -11.70
CA ALA A 237 12.90 -22.46 -12.79
C ALA A 237 11.45 -22.60 -12.27
N ALA A 238 11.24 -23.26 -11.14
CA ALA A 238 9.92 -23.35 -10.49
C ALA A 238 9.41 -21.98 -10.03
N ALA A 239 10.29 -21.11 -9.49
CA ALA A 239 9.94 -19.73 -9.16
C ALA A 239 9.54 -18.93 -10.40
N ALA A 240 10.30 -19.04 -11.49
CA ALA A 240 10.00 -18.36 -12.75
C ALA A 240 8.65 -18.83 -13.32
N VAL A 241 8.42 -20.14 -13.44
CA VAL A 241 7.15 -20.71 -13.90
C VAL A 241 5.99 -20.28 -12.99
N TRP A 242 6.17 -20.28 -11.66
CA TRP A 242 5.12 -19.84 -10.76
C TRP A 242 4.80 -18.35 -10.95
N CYS A 243 5.80 -17.47 -10.94
CA CYS A 243 5.62 -16.03 -11.06
C CYS A 243 5.16 -15.56 -12.46
N THR A 244 5.27 -16.38 -13.51
CA THR A 244 4.72 -16.08 -14.84
C THR A 244 3.36 -16.73 -15.11
N THR A 245 3.01 -17.84 -14.46
CA THR A 245 1.74 -18.54 -14.67
C THR A 245 0.69 -18.28 -13.59
N GLN A 246 1.09 -17.74 -12.44
CA GLN A 246 0.23 -17.52 -11.27
C GLN A 246 0.28 -16.06 -10.84
N PRO A 247 -0.85 -15.47 -10.38
CA PRO A 247 -0.83 -14.16 -9.73
C PRO A 247 0.06 -14.20 -8.47
N VAL A 248 0.92 -13.18 -8.34
CA VAL A 248 1.78 -12.91 -7.18
C VAL A 248 1.61 -11.43 -6.83
N PRO A 249 0.75 -11.08 -5.84
CA PRO A 249 0.12 -9.77 -5.64
C PRO A 249 0.91 -8.52 -6.09
N GLY A 250 1.71 -7.85 -5.25
CA GLY A 250 2.44 -6.63 -5.66
C GLY A 250 3.66 -6.89 -6.56
N HIS A 251 3.67 -7.98 -7.34
CA HIS A 251 4.87 -8.71 -7.76
C HIS A 251 5.82 -9.04 -6.59
N VAL A 252 5.34 -9.04 -5.36
CA VAL A 252 6.11 -9.27 -4.14
C VAL A 252 6.14 -10.76 -3.84
N VAL A 253 7.33 -11.38 -3.85
CA VAL A 253 7.52 -12.82 -3.60
C VAL A 253 6.97 -13.25 -2.23
N ASN A 254 7.03 -12.38 -1.22
CA ASN A 254 6.51 -12.65 0.11
C ASN A 254 4.98 -12.87 0.15
N ASP A 255 4.27 -12.41 -0.88
CA ASP A 255 2.81 -12.35 -0.97
C ASP A 255 2.22 -13.59 -1.67
N SER A 256 3.02 -14.64 -1.83
CA SER A 256 2.58 -15.95 -2.31
C SER A 256 3.44 -17.02 -1.65
N HIS A 257 2.87 -17.85 -0.76
CA HIS A 257 3.65 -18.86 -0.04
C HIS A 257 4.41 -19.82 -0.99
N PRO A 258 3.86 -20.26 -2.14
CA PRO A 258 4.61 -21.03 -3.13
C PRO A 258 5.74 -20.24 -3.82
N ALA A 259 5.55 -18.98 -4.20
CA ALA A 259 6.62 -18.16 -4.77
C ALA A 259 7.77 -17.99 -3.76
N HIS A 260 7.42 -17.68 -2.51
CA HIS A 260 8.35 -17.52 -1.41
C HIS A 260 9.10 -18.83 -1.07
N LEU A 261 8.43 -19.98 -1.21
CA LEU A 261 9.04 -21.31 -1.10
C LEU A 261 10.10 -21.51 -2.20
N PHE A 262 9.77 -21.28 -3.47
CA PHE A 262 10.68 -21.53 -4.58
C PHE A 262 11.89 -20.59 -4.57
N VAL A 263 11.67 -19.27 -4.43
CA VAL A 263 12.74 -18.28 -4.28
C VAL A 263 13.57 -18.56 -3.01
N GLY A 264 12.90 -18.99 -1.93
CA GLY A 264 13.50 -19.47 -0.68
C GLY A 264 14.50 -20.62 -0.89
N LEU A 265 14.06 -21.68 -1.57
CA LEU A 265 14.88 -22.85 -1.89
C LEU A 265 16.01 -22.52 -2.87
N GLY A 266 15.76 -21.66 -3.85
CA GLY A 266 16.75 -21.18 -4.81
C GLY A 266 17.92 -20.49 -4.12
N TRP A 267 17.64 -19.45 -3.32
CA TRP A 267 18.68 -18.71 -2.60
C TRP A 267 19.35 -19.51 -1.49
N LEU A 268 18.61 -20.32 -0.74
CA LEU A 268 19.21 -21.20 0.27
C LEU A 268 20.22 -22.17 -0.38
N SER A 269 19.88 -22.74 -1.54
CA SER A 269 20.77 -23.63 -2.30
C SER A 269 21.95 -22.86 -2.90
N ALA A 270 21.72 -21.67 -3.44
CA ALA A 270 22.79 -20.78 -3.93
C ALA A 270 23.79 -20.42 -2.82
N PHE A 271 23.35 -20.19 -1.58
CA PHE A 271 24.27 -20.00 -0.45
C PHE A 271 25.16 -21.22 -0.17
N PHE A 272 24.67 -22.44 -0.38
CA PHE A 272 25.51 -23.64 -0.30
C PHE A 272 26.48 -23.76 -1.48
N VAL A 273 26.09 -23.37 -2.70
CA VAL A 273 27.01 -23.28 -3.87
C VAL A 273 28.11 -22.24 -3.64
N ALA A 274 27.76 -21.11 -3.03
CA ALA A 274 28.64 -19.98 -2.73
C ALA A 274 29.38 -20.09 -1.38
N ARG A 275 29.17 -21.18 -0.62
CA ARG A 275 29.70 -21.33 0.76
C ARG A 275 31.21 -21.04 0.90
N PRO A 276 32.11 -21.55 0.04
CA PRO A 276 33.54 -21.25 0.12
C PRO A 276 33.89 -19.78 -0.19
N PHE A 277 33.02 -19.04 -0.87
CA PHE A 277 33.18 -17.59 -1.06
C PHE A 277 32.70 -16.83 0.19
N ILE A 278 31.51 -17.18 0.69
CA ILE A 278 30.92 -16.58 1.89
C ILE A 278 31.84 -16.76 3.11
N GLU A 279 32.38 -17.96 3.32
CA GLU A 279 33.31 -18.25 4.44
C GLU A 279 34.64 -17.48 4.29
N ARG A 280 35.17 -17.33 3.07
CA ARG A 280 36.37 -16.50 2.81
C ARG A 280 36.12 -15.02 3.12
N VAL A 281 35.01 -14.45 2.64
CA VAL A 281 34.63 -13.05 2.92
C VAL A 281 34.40 -12.85 4.43
N ALA A 282 33.68 -13.78 5.07
CA ALA A 282 33.43 -13.76 6.51
C ALA A 282 34.70 -13.85 7.35
N ALA A 283 35.74 -14.54 6.88
CA ALA A 283 37.03 -14.67 7.57
C ALA A 283 37.92 -13.40 7.48
N THR A 284 37.65 -12.47 6.56
CA THR A 284 38.37 -11.20 6.47
C THR A 284 38.21 -10.37 7.76
N ARG A 285 39.11 -9.39 8.00
CA ARG A 285 38.96 -8.45 9.13
C ARG A 285 37.61 -7.68 9.10
N PRO A 286 37.20 -7.04 7.98
CA PRO A 286 35.89 -6.38 7.92
C PRO A 286 34.72 -7.36 8.05
N GLY A 287 34.79 -8.54 7.41
CA GLY A 287 33.74 -9.56 7.52
C GLY A 287 33.51 -10.04 8.96
N ARG A 288 34.57 -10.35 9.70
CA ARG A 288 34.48 -10.68 11.13
C ARG A 288 33.95 -9.53 11.97
N GLY A 289 34.35 -8.29 11.67
CA GLY A 289 33.85 -7.10 12.36
C GLY A 289 32.34 -6.93 12.19
N LEU A 290 31.84 -7.02 10.95
CA LEU A 290 30.42 -6.90 10.64
C LEU A 290 29.59 -8.03 11.27
N ILE A 291 30.04 -9.28 11.16
CA ILE A 291 29.37 -10.43 11.77
C ILE A 291 29.31 -10.29 13.29
N ALA A 292 30.42 -9.89 13.93
CA ALA A 292 30.46 -9.64 15.37
C ALA A 292 29.55 -8.48 15.80
N ALA A 293 29.40 -7.43 14.99
CA ALA A 293 28.52 -6.31 15.29
C ALA A 293 27.02 -6.67 15.20
N VAL A 294 26.63 -7.38 14.14
CA VAL A 294 25.21 -7.62 13.78
C VAL A 294 24.63 -8.87 14.45
N SER A 295 25.41 -9.96 14.56
CA SER A 295 24.88 -11.27 14.99
C SER A 295 24.41 -11.31 16.45
N PRO A 296 25.04 -10.60 17.43
CA PRO A 296 24.55 -10.50 18.80
C PRO A 296 23.40 -9.50 19.00
N ARG A 297 23.00 -8.78 17.94
CA ARG A 297 22.04 -7.68 17.96
C ARG A 297 20.90 -7.86 16.95
N THR A 298 20.68 -9.11 16.52
CA THR A 298 19.75 -9.43 15.43
C THR A 298 18.31 -9.06 15.78
N ILE A 299 17.85 -9.30 17.01
CA ILE A 299 16.46 -9.00 17.39
C ILE A 299 16.27 -7.48 17.53
N THR A 300 17.24 -6.77 18.10
CA THR A 300 17.19 -5.30 18.23
C THR A 300 17.16 -4.64 16.86
N ILE A 301 18.04 -5.04 15.93
CA ILE A 301 18.02 -4.54 14.55
C ILE A 301 16.69 -4.88 13.88
N TYR A 302 16.18 -6.10 14.03
CA TYR A 302 14.92 -6.50 13.43
C TYR A 302 13.71 -5.71 13.96
N LEU A 303 13.64 -5.41 15.26
CA LEU A 303 12.54 -4.62 15.82
C LEU A 303 12.62 -3.15 15.37
N TRP A 304 13.81 -2.53 15.43
CA TRP A 304 13.95 -1.09 15.24
C TRP A 304 14.21 -0.61 13.80
N HIS A 305 14.50 -1.49 12.84
CA HIS A 305 14.87 -1.06 11.48
C HIS A 305 13.80 -0.24 10.74
N SER A 306 12.52 -0.61 10.85
CA SER A 306 11.45 0.10 10.14
C SER A 306 11.18 1.48 10.76
N THR A 307 11.27 1.60 12.09
CA THR A 307 11.32 2.89 12.78
C THR A 307 12.54 3.71 12.33
N ALA A 308 13.72 3.08 12.17
CA ALA A 308 14.93 3.76 11.69
C ALA A 308 14.80 4.28 10.25
N VAL A 309 14.07 3.58 9.37
CA VAL A 309 13.73 4.05 8.02
C VAL A 309 12.87 5.32 8.09
N ILE A 310 11.78 5.33 8.87
CA ILE A 310 10.91 6.51 9.03
C ILE A 310 11.69 7.71 9.55
N VAL A 311 12.46 7.53 10.63
CA VAL A 311 13.28 8.61 11.21
C VAL A 311 14.25 9.17 10.17
N SER A 312 14.90 8.29 9.40
CA SER A 312 15.85 8.70 8.36
C SER A 312 15.17 9.47 7.25
N PHE A 313 14.00 9.02 6.80
CA PHE A 313 13.22 9.74 5.82
C PHE A 313 12.78 11.13 6.34
N GLU A 314 12.25 11.20 7.56
CA GLU A 314 11.73 12.44 8.13
C GLU A 314 12.84 13.47 8.37
N VAL A 315 14.04 13.02 8.77
CA VAL A 315 15.24 13.87 8.85
C VAL A 315 15.62 14.41 7.46
N LEU A 316 15.64 13.57 6.42
CA LEU A 316 15.95 14.01 5.06
C LEU A 316 14.90 15.01 4.55
N ARG A 317 13.61 14.72 4.76
CA ARG A 317 12.48 15.57 4.38
C ARG A 317 12.55 16.94 5.03
N ARG A 318 12.77 17.02 6.34
CA ARG A 318 12.90 18.29 7.09
C ARG A 318 14.17 19.06 6.74
N ALA A 319 15.22 18.39 6.29
CA ALA A 319 16.47 19.04 5.90
C ALA A 319 16.42 19.67 4.49
N SER A 320 15.35 19.43 3.71
CA SER A 320 15.13 19.99 2.36
C SER A 320 16.34 19.85 1.41
N LEU A 321 17.11 18.77 1.56
CA LEU A 321 18.34 18.55 0.81
C LEU A 321 18.06 18.14 -0.63
N SER A 322 18.71 18.82 -1.58
CA SER A 322 18.72 18.43 -2.99
C SER A 322 19.81 17.37 -3.23
N PHE A 323 19.47 16.32 -3.99
CA PHE A 323 20.39 15.22 -4.31
C PHE A 323 20.54 15.04 -5.83
N PRO A 324 21.73 14.65 -6.32
CA PRO A 324 21.86 14.15 -7.69
C PRO A 324 21.07 12.83 -7.87
N PRO A 325 20.82 12.38 -9.11
CA PRO A 325 20.12 11.11 -9.38
C PRO A 325 20.71 9.94 -8.58
N GLY A 326 19.87 9.25 -7.80
CA GLY A 326 20.28 8.16 -6.90
C GLY A 326 20.99 8.57 -5.61
N GLY A 327 21.44 9.83 -5.46
CA GLY A 327 22.10 10.33 -4.25
C GLY A 327 21.22 10.27 -2.99
N TRP A 328 19.91 10.47 -3.14
CA TRP A 328 18.94 10.36 -2.06
C TRP A 328 18.86 8.93 -1.49
N VAL A 329 19.02 7.90 -2.34
CA VAL A 329 19.03 6.48 -1.92
C VAL A 329 20.24 6.22 -1.03
N VAL A 330 21.41 6.71 -1.45
CA VAL A 330 22.65 6.59 -0.67
C VAL A 330 22.52 7.31 0.67
N ALA A 331 21.93 8.51 0.69
CA ALA A 331 21.65 9.25 1.91
C ALA A 331 20.68 8.51 2.85
N LEU A 332 19.55 8.01 2.33
CA LEU A 332 18.56 7.25 3.10
C LEU A 332 19.15 5.98 3.71
N LEU A 333 19.90 5.20 2.94
CA LEU A 333 20.54 3.97 3.42
C LEU A 333 21.64 4.24 4.45
N THR A 334 22.45 5.28 4.23
CA THR A 334 23.50 5.70 5.17
C THR A 334 22.90 6.16 6.49
N LEU A 335 21.86 6.99 6.43
CA LEU A 335 21.17 7.49 7.61
C LEU A 335 20.41 6.38 8.34
N THR A 336 19.75 5.47 7.61
CA THR A 336 19.08 4.28 8.19
C THR A 336 20.08 3.40 8.93
N ALA A 337 21.28 3.18 8.38
CA ALA A 337 22.34 2.45 9.08
C ALA A 337 22.82 3.19 10.34
N GLY A 338 22.94 4.53 10.29
CA GLY A 338 23.27 5.37 11.43
C GLY A 338 22.22 5.30 12.54
N VAL A 339 20.94 5.52 12.22
CA VAL A 339 19.82 5.47 13.18
C VAL A 339 19.62 4.06 13.74
N THR A 340 19.76 3.01 12.91
CA THR A 340 19.76 1.62 13.38
C THR A 340 20.90 1.38 14.38
N THR A 341 22.09 1.97 14.15
CA THR A 341 23.22 1.88 15.09
C THR A 341 22.91 2.60 16.41
N LEU A 342 22.23 3.75 16.38
CA LEU A 342 21.77 4.44 17.60
C LEU A 342 20.78 3.57 18.40
N PHE A 343 19.81 2.94 17.75
CA PHE A 343 18.90 1.99 18.43
C PHE A 343 19.63 0.76 18.98
N VAL A 344 20.64 0.23 18.28
CA VAL A 344 21.49 -0.86 18.80
C VAL A 344 22.30 -0.43 20.03
N LEU A 345 22.82 0.80 20.07
CA LEU A 345 23.50 1.35 21.25
C LEU A 345 22.53 1.56 22.43
N ALA A 346 21.33 2.04 22.17
CA ALA A 346 20.33 2.34 23.19
C ALA A 346 19.63 1.11 23.76
N PHE A 347 19.41 0.06 22.96
CA PHE A 347 18.59 -1.10 23.34
C PHE A 347 19.28 -2.46 23.20
N GLY A 348 20.46 -2.54 22.58
CA GLY A 348 21.15 -3.81 22.32
C GLY A 348 21.55 -4.60 23.57
N TRP A 349 21.75 -3.93 24.70
CA TRP A 349 22.02 -4.55 26.01
C TRP A 349 20.85 -5.42 26.51
N VAL A 350 19.62 -5.17 26.04
CA VAL A 350 18.43 -5.95 26.37
C VAL A 350 18.56 -7.39 25.86
N GLU A 351 19.18 -7.59 24.68
CA GLU A 351 19.50 -8.94 24.19
C GLU A 351 20.52 -9.64 25.09
N ASP A 352 21.48 -8.94 25.70
CA ASP A 352 22.45 -9.57 26.62
C ASP A 352 21.77 -10.05 27.90
N LEU A 353 20.91 -9.23 28.51
CA LEU A 353 20.11 -9.62 29.68
C LEU A 353 19.18 -10.80 29.36
N ALA A 354 18.51 -10.78 28.21
CA ALA A 354 17.67 -11.89 27.75
C ALA A 354 18.49 -13.19 27.55
N ASN A 355 19.75 -13.06 27.13
CA ASN A 355 20.74 -14.14 27.04
C ASN A 355 21.41 -14.51 28.39
N LYS A 356 21.06 -13.86 29.52
CA LYS A 356 21.70 -14.01 30.84
C LYS A 356 23.21 -13.70 30.82
N ARG A 357 23.58 -12.61 30.15
CA ARG A 357 24.93 -12.04 30.07
C ARG A 357 24.95 -10.66 30.74
N PRO A 358 26.12 -10.18 31.20
CA PRO A 358 26.25 -8.77 31.59
C PRO A 358 25.89 -7.87 30.41
N ALA A 359 25.19 -6.77 30.71
CA ALA A 359 24.79 -5.78 29.72
C ALA A 359 26.03 -5.12 29.07
N ASP A 360 26.17 -5.24 27.75
CA ASP A 360 27.19 -4.53 26.99
C ASP A 360 26.55 -3.59 25.96
N ILE A 361 26.98 -2.33 25.96
CA ILE A 361 26.51 -1.32 25.02
C ILE A 361 27.08 -1.61 23.62
N TRP A 362 28.27 -2.21 23.54
CA TRP A 362 28.91 -2.52 22.26
C TRP A 362 28.96 -4.04 22.00
N PRO A 363 28.57 -4.51 20.80
CA PRO A 363 28.75 -5.92 20.43
C PRO A 363 30.25 -6.29 20.40
N GLN A 364 30.67 -7.17 21.30
CA GLN A 364 32.09 -7.42 21.59
C GLN A 364 32.87 -8.00 20.39
N THR A 365 33.67 -7.17 19.73
CA THR A 365 34.93 -7.62 19.13
C THR A 365 36.02 -7.60 20.21
N ALA A 366 36.63 -8.75 20.50
CA ALA A 366 37.68 -8.87 21.53
C ALA A 366 38.88 -7.91 21.34
N ALA A 367 39.09 -7.39 20.13
CA ALA A 367 40.13 -6.42 19.80
C ALA A 367 39.87 -4.98 20.30
N LEU A 368 38.60 -4.57 20.51
CA LEU A 368 38.24 -3.19 20.89
C LEU A 368 38.06 -2.97 22.40
N ALA A 369 37.96 -4.05 23.19
CA ALA A 369 37.71 -3.99 24.63
C ALA A 369 38.75 -3.17 25.45
N ARG A 370 39.95 -2.93 24.88
CA ARG A 370 41.01 -2.13 25.51
C ARG A 370 40.85 -0.60 25.36
N ARG A 371 39.94 -0.10 24.53
CA ARG A 371 39.59 1.33 24.45
C ARG A 371 38.14 1.56 24.87
N ARG A 372 37.89 1.56 26.19
CA ARG A 372 36.66 2.10 26.79
C ARG A 372 36.56 3.63 26.58
N ARG A 373 36.29 4.08 25.36
CA ARG A 373 35.72 5.42 25.17
C ARG A 373 34.30 5.39 25.73
N ARG A 374 34.07 6.13 26.81
CA ARG A 374 32.72 6.37 27.33
C ARG A 374 31.96 7.19 26.27
N VAL A 375 31.17 6.53 25.45
CA VAL A 375 30.13 7.24 24.68
C VAL A 375 29.17 7.83 25.72
N PRO A 376 28.91 9.14 25.72
CA PRO A 376 28.02 9.74 26.71
C PRO A 376 26.60 9.20 26.51
N PHE A 377 26.15 8.37 27.46
CA PHE A 377 24.83 7.74 27.44
C PHE A 377 23.70 8.76 27.25
N ALA A 378 23.85 9.95 27.83
CA ALA A 378 22.94 11.08 27.63
C ALA A 378 22.80 11.49 26.15
N ALA A 379 23.87 11.52 25.36
CA ALA A 379 23.78 11.89 23.94
C ALA A 379 23.06 10.83 23.10
N VAL A 380 23.26 9.54 23.41
CA VAL A 380 22.53 8.43 22.78
C VAL A 380 21.05 8.48 23.16
N ALA A 381 20.74 8.72 24.43
CA ALA A 381 19.37 8.86 24.92
C ALA A 381 18.65 10.06 24.26
N ILE A 382 19.30 11.23 24.18
CA ILE A 382 18.75 12.42 23.50
C ILE A 382 18.51 12.13 22.01
N ALA A 383 19.46 11.50 21.31
CA ALA A 383 19.31 11.19 19.90
C ALA A 383 18.15 10.19 19.64
N VAL A 384 17.98 9.20 20.52
CA VAL A 384 16.86 8.25 20.43
C VAL A 384 15.53 8.89 20.80
N LEU A 385 15.47 9.73 21.83
CA LEU A 385 14.25 10.50 22.15
C LEU A 385 13.86 11.42 20.99
N GLY A 386 14.82 12.14 20.39
CA GLY A 386 14.60 12.94 19.19
C GLY A 386 14.07 12.12 18.01
N ALA A 387 14.63 10.92 17.78
CA ALA A 387 14.14 9.99 16.77
C ALA A 387 12.68 9.56 17.04
N LEU A 388 12.34 9.17 18.28
CA LEU A 388 10.96 8.77 18.63
C LEU A 388 9.97 9.94 18.50
N VAL A 389 10.37 11.17 18.87
CA VAL A 389 9.57 12.38 18.68
C VAL A 389 9.38 12.70 17.20
N LEU A 390 10.41 12.53 16.35
CA LEU A 390 10.28 12.70 14.90
C LEU A 390 9.26 11.71 14.30
N VAL A 391 9.22 10.45 14.78
CA VAL A 391 8.17 9.51 14.36
C VAL A 391 6.81 9.97 14.86
N ALA A 392 6.66 10.30 16.15
CA ALA A 392 5.38 10.73 16.73
C ALA A 392 4.80 12.02 16.11
N ALA A 393 5.67 12.89 15.59
CA ALA A 393 5.33 14.15 14.93
C ALA A 393 5.50 14.08 13.39
N ALA A 394 5.54 12.88 12.80
CA ALA A 394 5.54 12.70 11.36
C ALA A 394 4.11 12.80 10.79
N ASP A 395 4.01 13.48 9.66
CA ASP A 395 2.78 13.70 8.90
C ASP A 395 2.21 12.36 8.35
N GLU A 396 0.89 12.27 8.15
CA GLU A 396 0.26 11.08 7.55
C GLU A 396 0.92 10.67 6.23
N SER A 397 1.34 11.63 5.40
CA SER A 397 2.08 11.41 4.15
C SER A 397 3.35 10.57 4.29
N VAL A 398 4.02 10.62 5.45
CA VAL A 398 5.21 9.80 5.74
C VAL A 398 4.85 8.32 5.91
N PHE A 399 3.66 8.04 6.45
CA PHE A 399 3.15 6.67 6.60
C PHE A 399 2.29 6.24 5.40
N ALA A 400 1.76 7.19 4.62
CA ALA A 400 0.80 6.99 3.54
C ALA A 400 1.38 6.43 2.22
N GLY A 401 2.48 5.66 2.28
CA GLY A 401 3.02 4.93 1.13
C GLY A 401 2.10 3.85 0.53
N ARG A 402 0.82 3.78 0.92
CA ARG A 402 -0.13 2.71 0.57
C ARG A 402 -1.58 3.10 0.27
N ARG A 403 -1.99 4.37 0.40
CA ARG A 403 -3.43 4.72 0.28
C ARG A 403 -4.00 4.56 -1.14
N ALA A 404 -3.15 4.43 -2.16
CA ALA A 404 -3.54 4.23 -3.56
C ALA A 404 -3.88 2.78 -3.97
N GLU A 405 -3.50 1.77 -3.18
CA GLU A 405 -3.65 0.34 -3.55
C GLU A 405 -4.67 -0.40 -2.68
N ALA A 406 -5.12 0.23 -1.59
CA ALA A 406 -6.23 -0.27 -0.75
C ALA A 406 -7.60 0.33 -1.12
N ALA A 407 -7.63 1.31 -2.03
CA ALA A 407 -8.85 1.98 -2.52
C ALA A 407 -9.33 1.41 -3.87
N SER A 408 -8.81 0.25 -4.29
CA SER A 408 -9.07 -0.37 -5.60
C SER A 408 -9.59 -1.81 -5.54
N GLU A 409 -10.11 -2.26 -4.38
CA GLU A 409 -11.01 -3.42 -4.32
C GLU A 409 -12.45 -2.92 -4.06
N PRO A 410 -13.45 -3.38 -4.85
CA PRO A 410 -14.82 -2.96 -4.65
C PRO A 410 -15.44 -3.61 -3.41
N ALA A 411 -16.30 -2.85 -2.71
CA ALA A 411 -17.25 -3.43 -1.78
C ALA A 411 -18.29 -4.23 -2.58
N ALA A 412 -18.12 -5.55 -2.66
CA ALA A 412 -19.10 -6.44 -3.25
C ALA A 412 -20.21 -6.77 -2.24
N GLY A 413 -21.43 -6.32 -2.53
CA GLY A 413 -22.64 -6.79 -1.85
C GLY A 413 -22.88 -8.29 -2.06
N ASP A 414 -23.68 -8.90 -1.19
CA ASP A 414 -23.67 -10.35 -0.95
C ASP A 414 -23.90 -11.27 -2.17
N ALA A 415 -22.99 -12.23 -2.29
CA ALA A 415 -23.16 -13.62 -2.72
C ALA A 415 -24.17 -13.96 -3.83
N SER A 416 -23.67 -14.18 -5.06
CA SER A 416 -23.79 -15.51 -5.69
C SER A 416 -22.84 -15.68 -6.89
N ALA A 417 -21.98 -16.70 -6.81
CA ALA A 417 -21.35 -17.39 -7.95
C ALA A 417 -20.41 -16.64 -8.92
N ALA A 418 -19.26 -16.14 -8.43
CA ALA A 418 -18.00 -16.21 -9.19
C ALA A 418 -16.79 -16.39 -8.25
N LYS A 419 -15.91 -17.36 -8.53
CA LYS A 419 -14.70 -17.64 -7.72
C LYS A 419 -13.50 -16.90 -8.31
N GLY A 420 -13.10 -15.81 -7.67
CA GLY A 420 -11.85 -15.09 -7.95
C GLY A 420 -11.33 -14.45 -6.66
N SER A 421 -10.35 -15.08 -6.01
CA SER A 421 -9.90 -14.71 -4.67
C SER A 421 -9.12 -13.38 -4.63
N THR A 422 -9.58 -12.40 -3.87
CA THR A 422 -8.71 -11.34 -3.36
C THR A 422 -7.98 -11.83 -2.10
N LEU A 423 -6.73 -12.26 -2.29
CA LEU A 423 -5.86 -12.71 -1.21
C LEU A 423 -5.36 -11.50 -0.40
N ARG A 424 -6.08 -11.12 0.65
CA ARG A 424 -5.67 -10.03 1.58
C ARG A 424 -4.39 -10.40 2.35
N VAL A 425 -3.24 -9.84 1.94
CA VAL A 425 -1.89 -10.26 2.40
C VAL A 425 -1.38 -9.50 3.66
N PRO A 426 -1.03 -10.19 4.77
CA PRO A 426 -0.41 -9.55 5.95
C PRO A 426 1.13 -9.43 5.93
N SER A 427 1.85 -10.19 5.09
CA SER A 427 3.32 -10.34 5.17
C SER A 427 4.14 -9.18 4.57
N GLN A 428 3.48 -8.13 4.08
CA GLN A 428 4.11 -7.01 3.38
C GLN A 428 4.87 -6.06 4.31
N ALA A 429 6.02 -5.57 3.85
CA ALA A 429 6.62 -4.38 4.42
C ALA A 429 5.70 -3.16 4.21
N PRO A 430 5.87 -2.10 5.01
CA PRO A 430 5.50 -0.76 4.56
C PRO A 430 6.27 -0.42 3.28
N LYS A 431 5.63 0.27 2.35
CA LYS A 431 6.31 0.83 1.16
C LYS A 431 7.24 1.97 1.61
N ALA A 432 8.30 2.25 0.85
CA ALA A 432 9.20 3.34 1.23
C ALA A 432 8.47 4.70 1.16
N PRO A 433 8.69 5.60 2.14
CA PRO A 433 8.14 6.94 2.10
C PRO A 433 8.70 7.76 0.92
N VAL A 434 7.83 8.53 0.25
CA VAL A 434 8.14 9.25 -0.99
C VAL A 434 8.52 10.71 -0.68
N PHE A 435 9.72 11.12 -1.08
CA PHE A 435 10.22 12.48 -0.82
C PHE A 435 9.46 13.50 -1.67
N VAL A 436 8.47 14.16 -1.07
CA VAL A 436 7.90 15.41 -1.57
C VAL A 436 8.75 16.55 -1.00
N PRO A 437 9.53 17.28 -1.82
CA PRO A 437 10.15 18.53 -1.37
C PRO A 437 9.03 19.49 -0.96
N ALA A 438 9.19 20.20 0.15
CA ALA A 438 8.22 21.20 0.56
C ALA A 438 8.04 22.23 -0.57
N THR A 439 6.80 22.39 -1.04
CA THR A 439 6.44 23.40 -2.03
C THR A 439 6.93 24.75 -1.54
N THR A 440 7.79 25.40 -2.30
CA THR A 440 8.16 26.78 -2.03
C THR A 440 6.88 27.60 -2.10
N ALA A 441 6.45 28.17 -0.97
CA ALA A 441 5.35 29.11 -0.96
C ALA A 441 5.68 30.23 -1.95
N SER A 442 4.89 30.35 -3.02
CA SER A 442 5.03 31.47 -3.94
C SER A 442 4.73 32.76 -3.18
N PRO A 443 5.51 33.83 -3.37
CA PRO A 443 5.48 34.97 -2.49
C PRO A 443 4.15 35.73 -2.62
N THR A 444 3.62 36.15 -1.47
CA THR A 444 2.59 37.18 -1.38
C THR A 444 3.09 38.43 -2.09
N THR A 445 2.57 38.73 -3.28
CA THR A 445 2.72 40.04 -3.91
C THR A 445 1.62 40.94 -3.39
N THR A 446 1.99 41.81 -2.46
CA THR A 446 1.14 42.90 -1.97
C THR A 446 0.80 43.88 -3.09
N ASP A 447 -0.34 44.54 -2.92
CA ASP A 447 -1.01 45.48 -3.81
C ASP A 447 -0.13 46.37 -4.70
N THR A 448 -0.67 46.67 -5.88
CA THR A 448 -0.63 48.06 -6.39
C THR A 448 -1.99 48.42 -6.94
N ALA A 449 -2.67 49.35 -6.28
CA ALA A 449 -3.96 49.85 -6.73
C ALA A 449 -3.82 50.68 -8.02
N SER A 450 -4.77 50.54 -8.93
CA SER A 450 -5.12 51.57 -9.91
C SER A 450 -6.61 51.55 -10.16
N SER A 451 -7.20 52.73 -10.28
CA SER A 451 -8.62 52.94 -10.06
C SER A 451 -9.46 52.92 -11.35
N SER A 452 -10.75 52.65 -11.14
CA SER A 452 -11.87 53.32 -11.80
C SER A 452 -11.94 53.32 -13.33
N ALA A 453 -12.85 52.50 -13.87
CA ALA A 453 -13.69 52.86 -15.00
C ALA A 453 -15.07 52.17 -14.88
N THR A 454 -15.97 52.74 -14.09
CA THR A 454 -17.35 52.24 -13.97
C THR A 454 -18.10 52.49 -15.27
N THR A 455 -18.47 51.42 -15.98
CA THR A 455 -19.44 51.49 -17.09
C THR A 455 -20.67 50.69 -16.72
N SER A 456 -21.74 51.38 -16.35
CA SER A 456 -23.02 50.78 -15.97
C SER A 456 -23.76 50.25 -17.20
N VAL A 457 -23.83 48.93 -17.36
CA VAL A 457 -24.78 48.28 -18.27
C VAL A 457 -25.99 47.83 -17.46
N SER A 458 -27.18 48.29 -17.83
CA SER A 458 -28.42 47.99 -17.12
C SER A 458 -28.80 46.52 -17.26
N THR A 459 -28.81 45.79 -16.16
CA THR A 459 -29.46 44.47 -16.07
C THR A 459 -30.97 44.64 -16.02
N THR A 460 -31.67 44.16 -17.05
CA THR A 460 -33.13 44.01 -17.02
C THR A 460 -33.51 43.02 -15.93
N THR A 461 -34.10 43.50 -14.84
CA THR A 461 -34.54 42.67 -13.71
C THR A 461 -35.72 41.80 -14.12
N VAL A 462 -35.49 40.49 -14.27
CA VAL A 462 -36.56 39.48 -14.25
C VAL A 462 -37.17 39.47 -12.83
N PRO A 463 -38.50 39.41 -12.66
CA PRO A 463 -39.10 39.40 -11.33
C PRO A 463 -38.67 38.16 -10.53
N PRO A 464 -38.46 38.27 -9.20
CA PRO A 464 -38.17 37.10 -8.38
C PRO A 464 -39.41 36.21 -8.34
N THR A 465 -39.31 35.02 -8.95
CA THR A 465 -40.32 33.98 -8.76
C THR A 465 -40.29 33.57 -7.29
N THR A 466 -41.41 33.71 -6.58
CA THR A 466 -41.57 33.29 -5.18
C THR A 466 -41.61 31.77 -5.09
N THR A 467 -40.43 31.14 -5.22
CA THR A 467 -40.27 29.70 -5.05
C THR A 467 -40.56 29.33 -3.60
N ARG A 468 -41.69 28.63 -3.38
CA ARG A 468 -41.91 27.85 -2.16
C ARG A 468 -40.68 26.95 -1.94
N PRO A 469 -40.16 26.78 -0.71
CA PRO A 469 -39.09 25.82 -0.48
C PRO A 469 -39.47 24.45 -1.05
N PRO A 470 -38.51 23.70 -1.64
CA PRO A 470 -38.77 22.46 -2.37
C PRO A 470 -39.39 21.36 -1.49
N PHE A 471 -39.19 21.48 -0.18
CA PHE A 471 -39.70 20.58 0.84
C PHE A 471 -40.51 21.34 1.89
N ASP A 472 -41.45 20.66 2.53
CA ASP A 472 -42.07 21.15 3.75
C ASP A 472 -41.11 21.06 4.96
N ALA A 473 -41.48 21.72 6.07
CA ALA A 473 -40.65 21.78 7.27
C ALA A 473 -40.36 20.39 7.87
N SER A 474 -41.30 19.44 7.77
CA SER A 474 -41.12 18.05 8.22
C SER A 474 -40.06 17.32 7.40
N THR A 475 -40.13 17.43 6.07
CA THR A 475 -39.21 16.77 5.14
C THR A 475 -37.82 17.40 5.20
N GLN A 476 -37.74 18.74 5.27
CA GLN A 476 -36.47 19.45 5.48
C GLN A 476 -35.82 19.06 6.81
N LYS A 477 -36.60 18.92 7.88
CA LYS A 477 -36.09 18.42 9.17
C LYS A 477 -35.59 16.98 9.04
N ALA A 478 -36.35 16.09 8.41
CA ALA A 478 -35.96 14.69 8.23
C ALA A 478 -34.64 14.52 7.45
N LEU A 479 -34.44 15.30 6.36
CA LEU A 479 -33.18 15.32 5.62
C LEU A 479 -32.01 15.84 6.48
N THR A 480 -32.25 16.89 7.26
CA THR A 480 -31.24 17.48 8.16
C THR A 480 -30.85 16.52 9.29
N ASP A 481 -31.84 15.88 9.91
CA ASP A 481 -31.65 14.88 10.97
C ASP A 481 -30.89 13.65 10.44
N ALA A 482 -31.25 13.14 9.26
CA ALA A 482 -30.58 12.01 8.62
C ALA A 482 -29.10 12.32 8.32
N LEU A 483 -28.82 13.49 7.76
CA LEU A 483 -27.46 13.94 7.48
C LEU A 483 -26.64 14.11 8.77
N GLY A 484 -27.21 14.75 9.79
CA GLY A 484 -26.56 14.92 11.09
C GLY A 484 -26.29 13.61 11.83
N ALA A 485 -27.24 12.67 11.80
CA ALA A 485 -27.08 11.33 12.35
C ALA A 485 -25.98 10.54 11.62
N TRP A 486 -25.93 10.63 10.29
CA TRP A 486 -24.88 10.01 9.49
C TRP A 486 -23.50 10.60 9.79
N MET A 487 -23.38 11.93 9.89
CA MET A 487 -22.11 12.58 10.25
C MET A 487 -21.61 12.12 11.62
N ALA A 488 -22.50 12.08 12.62
CA ALA A 488 -22.18 11.62 13.96
C ALA A 488 -21.72 10.16 13.98
N ALA A 489 -22.40 9.27 13.23
CA ALA A 489 -22.05 7.86 13.13
C ALA A 489 -20.71 7.61 12.40
N ASN A 490 -20.38 8.42 11.39
CA ASN A 490 -19.20 8.25 10.52
C ASN A 490 -18.01 9.15 10.91
N ALA A 491 -18.15 9.96 11.97
CA ALA A 491 -17.22 11.03 12.35
C ALA A 491 -16.81 11.91 11.16
N ALA A 492 -17.77 12.27 10.31
CA ALA A 492 -17.55 13.11 9.15
C ALA A 492 -17.38 14.58 9.59
N PRO A 493 -16.24 15.26 9.33
CA PRO A 493 -15.99 16.61 9.83
C PRO A 493 -16.90 17.67 9.20
N GLY A 494 -17.25 17.48 7.93
CA GLY A 494 -18.14 18.32 7.15
C GLY A 494 -18.67 17.56 5.94
N VAL A 495 -19.83 18.00 5.46
CA VAL A 495 -20.53 17.40 4.31
C VAL A 495 -21.37 18.46 3.60
N GLU A 496 -21.43 18.39 2.28
CA GLU A 496 -22.38 19.11 1.42
C GLU A 496 -23.18 18.06 0.66
N VAL A 497 -24.50 18.16 0.68
CA VAL A 497 -25.42 17.35 -0.13
C VAL A 497 -26.23 18.26 -1.02
N SER A 498 -26.47 17.84 -2.26
CA SER A 498 -27.48 18.43 -3.14
C SER A 498 -28.38 17.36 -3.73
N ILE A 499 -29.69 17.61 -3.71
CA ILE A 499 -30.75 16.77 -4.28
C ILE A 499 -31.45 17.58 -5.36
N TYR A 500 -31.52 17.04 -6.57
CA TYR A 500 -32.09 17.71 -7.73
C TYR A 500 -33.05 16.78 -8.50
N GLN A 501 -34.25 17.27 -8.76
CA GLN A 501 -35.27 16.63 -9.61
C GLN A 501 -35.96 17.74 -10.42
N PRO A 502 -35.86 17.73 -11.77
CA PRO A 502 -36.38 18.81 -12.62
C PRO A 502 -37.81 19.23 -12.31
N GLY A 503 -38.02 20.53 -12.13
CA GLY A 503 -39.33 21.13 -11.86
C GLY A 503 -39.95 20.78 -10.50
N ARG A 504 -39.28 20.00 -9.63
CA ARG A 504 -39.84 19.55 -8.35
C ARG A 504 -38.93 19.73 -7.14
N ILE A 505 -37.64 19.41 -7.25
CA ILE A 505 -36.67 19.47 -6.13
C ILE A 505 -35.41 20.20 -6.58
N ASP A 506 -35.00 21.19 -5.81
CA ASP A 506 -33.74 21.91 -5.97
C ASP A 506 -33.26 22.32 -4.58
N TRP A 507 -32.54 21.42 -3.91
CA TRP A 507 -32.23 21.52 -2.48
C TRP A 507 -30.78 21.17 -2.20
N SER A 508 -30.12 22.00 -1.39
CA SER A 508 -28.74 21.79 -0.95
C SER A 508 -28.58 22.09 0.54
N LEU A 509 -27.82 21.25 1.23
CA LEU A 509 -27.46 21.42 2.64
C LEU A 509 -25.98 21.12 2.85
N ALA A 510 -25.27 22.10 3.37
CA ALA A 510 -23.90 21.99 3.84
C ALA A 510 -23.82 22.19 5.35
N THR A 511 -22.91 21.48 6.01
CA THR A 511 -22.69 21.57 7.45
C THR A 511 -21.31 21.02 7.84
N GLY A 512 -20.83 21.42 9.02
CA GLY A 512 -19.50 21.08 9.53
C GLY A 512 -18.38 21.91 8.90
N THR A 513 -17.16 21.37 8.92
CA THR A 513 -15.95 22.07 8.48
C THR A 513 -15.06 21.24 7.57
N ASP A 514 -14.23 21.94 6.80
CA ASP A 514 -13.10 21.37 6.08
C ASP A 514 -11.92 21.08 7.06
N PRO A 515 -11.39 19.85 7.14
CA PRO A 515 -10.32 19.49 8.08
C PRO A 515 -9.00 20.21 7.87
N ALA A 516 -8.68 20.65 6.65
CA ALA A 516 -7.39 21.23 6.31
C ALA A 516 -7.36 22.74 6.59
N SER A 517 -8.35 23.47 6.08
CA SER A 517 -8.52 24.91 6.22
C SER A 517 -9.23 25.35 7.51
N LYS A 518 -9.97 24.43 8.16
CA LYS A 518 -10.93 24.71 9.26
C LYS A 518 -12.08 25.64 8.89
N ALA A 519 -12.25 25.96 7.61
CA ALA A 519 -13.38 26.75 7.13
C ALA A 519 -14.71 25.99 7.30
N ALA A 520 -15.81 26.71 7.47
CA ALA A 520 -17.14 26.12 7.42
C ALA A 520 -17.46 25.67 5.98
N VAL A 521 -18.17 24.54 5.84
CA VAL A 521 -18.70 24.11 4.54
C VAL A 521 -20.01 24.84 4.26
N ASP A 522 -20.16 25.37 3.05
CA ASP A 522 -21.39 25.98 2.57
C ASP A 522 -21.80 25.43 1.19
N ASN A 523 -23.00 25.78 0.72
CA ASN A 523 -23.52 25.35 -0.59
C ASN A 523 -22.78 26.00 -1.80
N GLY A 524 -21.81 26.89 -1.55
CA GLY A 524 -20.92 27.48 -2.55
C GLY A 524 -19.53 26.83 -2.59
N THR A 525 -19.26 25.91 -1.67
CA THR A 525 -17.96 25.24 -1.53
C THR A 525 -17.69 24.35 -2.74
N ARG A 526 -16.44 24.37 -3.22
CA ARG A 526 -16.01 23.66 -4.43
C ARG A 526 -15.00 22.59 -4.08
N PHE A 527 -15.19 21.38 -4.61
CA PHE A 527 -14.36 20.22 -4.33
C PHE A 527 -13.71 19.72 -5.62
N ASP A 528 -12.45 19.29 -5.56
CA ASP A 528 -11.88 18.50 -6.67
C ASP A 528 -12.60 17.14 -6.69
N ILE A 529 -13.45 16.96 -7.71
CA ILE A 529 -14.26 15.74 -7.87
C ILE A 529 -13.44 14.55 -8.41
N GLU A 530 -12.14 14.77 -8.66
CA GLU A 530 -11.19 13.79 -9.16
C GLU A 530 -11.77 13.01 -10.35
N SER A 531 -11.97 11.69 -10.19
CA SER A 531 -12.35 10.77 -11.25
C SER A 531 -13.73 11.02 -11.84
N ILE A 532 -14.61 11.77 -11.17
CA ILE A 532 -15.91 12.18 -11.73
C ILE A 532 -15.76 13.06 -12.98
N THR A 533 -14.62 13.76 -13.13
CA THR A 533 -14.23 14.47 -14.37
C THR A 533 -14.40 13.59 -15.63
N LYS A 534 -14.21 12.26 -15.50
CA LYS A 534 -14.37 11.29 -16.58
C LYS A 534 -15.76 11.26 -17.19
N THR A 535 -16.81 11.59 -16.42
CA THR A 535 -18.18 11.64 -16.93
C THR A 535 -18.37 12.76 -17.94
N PHE A 536 -17.73 13.92 -17.71
CA PHE A 536 -17.65 15.03 -18.66
C PHE A 536 -16.78 14.66 -19.88
N THR A 537 -15.62 14.02 -19.65
CA THR A 537 -14.78 13.49 -20.75
C THR A 537 -15.57 12.52 -21.65
N ALA A 538 -16.32 11.60 -21.06
CA ALA A 538 -17.13 10.63 -21.79
C ALA A 538 -18.24 11.32 -22.61
N ALA A 539 -18.90 12.33 -22.05
CA ALA A 539 -19.87 13.13 -22.80
C ALA A 539 -19.23 13.86 -23.99
N LEU A 540 -18.00 14.37 -23.86
CA LEU A 540 -17.25 14.94 -24.99
C LEU A 540 -16.92 13.88 -26.06
N VAL A 541 -16.48 12.69 -25.65
CA VAL A 541 -16.18 11.56 -26.55
C VAL A 541 -17.42 11.13 -27.32
N TRP A 542 -18.55 10.92 -26.63
CA TRP A 542 -19.80 10.54 -27.28
C TRP A 542 -20.35 11.64 -28.19
N ARG A 543 -20.22 12.92 -27.82
CA ARG A 543 -20.56 14.04 -28.71
C ARG A 543 -19.70 14.05 -29.98
N ALA A 544 -18.42 13.67 -29.89
CA ALA A 544 -17.55 13.52 -31.05
C ALA A 544 -17.91 12.29 -31.90
N VAL A 545 -18.43 11.21 -31.29
CA VAL A 545 -19.01 10.06 -32.01
C VAL A 545 -20.29 10.47 -32.75
N ASP A 546 -21.20 11.19 -32.09
CA ASP A 546 -22.45 11.67 -32.70
C ASP A 546 -22.19 12.66 -33.86
N GLN A 547 -21.06 13.38 -33.83
CA GLN A 547 -20.58 14.25 -34.90
C GLN A 547 -19.84 13.51 -36.03
N GLY A 548 -19.65 12.19 -35.93
CA GLY A 548 -18.89 11.39 -36.89
C GLY A 548 -17.37 11.64 -36.90
N LEU A 549 -16.84 12.32 -35.87
CA LEU A 549 -15.40 12.57 -35.71
C LEU A 549 -14.66 11.36 -35.10
N LEU A 550 -15.40 10.48 -34.42
CA LEU A 550 -14.90 9.23 -33.85
C LEU A 550 -15.87 8.09 -34.17
N ASP A 551 -15.33 6.90 -34.39
CA ASP A 551 -16.08 5.65 -34.39
C ASP A 551 -15.76 4.92 -33.07
N PRO A 552 -16.77 4.47 -32.30
CA PRO A 552 -16.55 3.83 -31.00
C PRO A 552 -15.79 2.50 -31.09
N ASP A 553 -15.87 1.80 -32.23
CA ASP A 553 -15.35 0.45 -32.44
C ASP A 553 -14.17 0.40 -33.43
N ALA A 554 -13.86 1.50 -34.12
CA ALA A 554 -12.64 1.63 -34.89
C ALA A 554 -11.38 1.77 -34.01
N PRO A 555 -10.20 1.37 -34.51
CA PRO A 555 -8.91 1.70 -33.91
C PRO A 555 -8.69 3.21 -33.79
N ILE A 556 -8.22 3.68 -32.64
CA ILE A 556 -7.93 5.11 -32.37
C ILE A 556 -6.77 5.69 -33.20
N GLY A 557 -5.91 4.84 -33.77
CA GLY A 557 -4.72 5.27 -34.51
C GLY A 557 -3.62 5.84 -33.61
N ALA A 558 -2.62 6.48 -34.23
CA ALA A 558 -1.50 7.06 -33.50
C ALA A 558 -1.87 8.42 -32.87
N LEU A 559 -1.45 8.64 -31.61
CA LEU A 559 -1.55 9.94 -30.94
C LEU A 559 -0.33 10.81 -31.26
N LYS A 560 -0.52 11.89 -32.03
CA LYS A 560 0.57 12.80 -32.43
C LYS A 560 1.29 13.46 -31.25
N VAL A 561 0.57 13.70 -30.16
CA VAL A 561 1.08 14.37 -28.94
C VAL A 561 1.89 13.41 -28.04
N VAL A 562 1.68 12.09 -28.18
CA VAL A 562 2.39 11.04 -27.43
C VAL A 562 2.86 9.98 -28.42
N PRO A 563 3.88 10.26 -29.26
CA PRO A 563 4.39 9.31 -30.25
C PRO A 563 4.96 8.02 -29.63
N GLU A 564 5.26 8.04 -28.33
CA GLU A 564 5.66 6.87 -27.55
C GLU A 564 4.49 5.88 -27.33
N PHE A 565 3.24 6.32 -27.50
CA PHE A 565 2.03 5.51 -27.34
C PHE A 565 1.79 4.63 -28.57
N THR A 566 2.20 3.37 -28.48
CA THR A 566 2.17 2.40 -29.59
C THR A 566 0.85 1.62 -29.72
N TYR A 567 -0.08 1.77 -28.78
CA TYR A 567 -1.34 1.00 -28.71
C TYR A 567 -2.46 1.54 -29.61
N ALA A 568 -2.13 1.84 -30.87
CA ALA A 568 -3.01 2.44 -31.87
C ALA A 568 -4.22 1.57 -32.26
N GLN A 569 -4.19 0.26 -31.94
CA GLN A 569 -5.24 -0.71 -32.21
C GLN A 569 -6.38 -0.73 -31.19
N LEU A 570 -6.26 -0.02 -30.07
CA LEU A 570 -7.33 0.08 -29.07
C LEU A 570 -8.53 0.84 -29.64
N THR A 571 -9.73 0.55 -29.16
CA THR A 571 -10.96 1.26 -29.58
C THR A 571 -11.44 2.25 -28.52
N VAL A 572 -12.22 3.24 -28.94
CA VAL A 572 -12.84 4.23 -28.03
C VAL A 572 -13.75 3.54 -27.00
N ARG A 573 -14.52 2.52 -27.40
CA ARG A 573 -15.37 1.72 -26.51
C ARG A 573 -14.56 0.99 -25.44
N GLN A 574 -13.41 0.40 -25.80
CA GLN A 574 -12.52 -0.25 -24.84
C GLN A 574 -11.95 0.75 -23.82
N LEU A 575 -11.55 1.94 -24.28
CA LEU A 575 -11.03 3.00 -23.41
C LEU A 575 -12.07 3.47 -22.39
N LEU A 576 -13.28 3.81 -22.86
CA LEU A 576 -14.38 4.28 -22.01
C LEU A 576 -14.75 3.28 -20.91
N ARG A 577 -14.83 1.98 -21.27
CA ARG A 577 -15.17 0.86 -20.37
C ARG A 577 -14.01 0.32 -19.54
N HIS A 578 -12.84 0.94 -19.60
CA HIS A 578 -11.61 0.44 -18.97
C HIS A 578 -11.19 -1.00 -19.37
N ALA A 579 -11.56 -1.43 -20.57
CA ALA A 579 -11.31 -2.78 -21.10
C ALA A 579 -10.05 -2.86 -21.99
N THR A 580 -8.98 -2.12 -21.65
CA THR A 580 -7.77 -1.99 -22.50
C THR A 580 -6.55 -2.77 -22.01
N GLY A 581 -6.48 -3.08 -20.71
CA GLY A 581 -5.27 -3.56 -20.06
C GLY A 581 -4.16 -2.50 -19.91
N LEU A 582 -4.40 -1.22 -20.27
CA LEU A 582 -3.40 -0.16 -20.11
C LEU A 582 -3.06 0.07 -18.63
N VAL A 583 -1.79 -0.08 -18.27
CA VAL A 583 -1.31 0.20 -16.91
C VAL A 583 -1.67 1.64 -16.52
N ASN A 584 -2.35 1.80 -15.39
CA ASN A 584 -2.68 3.12 -14.86
C ASN A 584 -1.37 3.87 -14.59
N TYR A 585 -1.24 5.10 -15.07
CA TYR A 585 0.03 5.83 -14.98
C TYR A 585 0.54 5.96 -13.54
N ARG A 586 -0.38 6.00 -12.56
CA ARG A 586 -0.08 6.04 -11.12
C ARG A 586 0.59 4.77 -10.58
N ASP A 587 0.40 3.63 -11.25
CA ASP A 587 1.00 2.33 -10.90
C ASP A 587 2.36 2.12 -11.60
N THR A 588 2.75 3.02 -12.51
CA THR A 588 3.98 2.85 -13.28
C THR A 588 5.23 3.07 -12.42
N PRO A 589 6.35 2.40 -12.71
CA PRO A 589 7.62 2.64 -12.01
C PRO A 589 8.07 4.11 -12.04
N ALA A 590 7.72 4.87 -13.09
CA ALA A 590 8.04 6.29 -13.20
C ALA A 590 7.28 7.12 -12.15
N TYR A 591 5.96 6.94 -12.04
CA TYR A 591 5.15 7.66 -11.06
C TYR A 591 5.45 7.20 -9.62
N LEU A 592 5.62 5.90 -9.40
CA LEU A 592 5.93 5.34 -8.08
C LEU A 592 7.32 5.74 -7.56
N SER A 593 8.29 6.03 -8.44
CA SER A 593 9.62 6.50 -8.03
C SER A 593 9.70 8.02 -7.86
N ASN A 594 8.98 8.81 -8.67
CA ASN A 594 8.85 10.25 -8.50
C ASN A 594 7.58 10.80 -9.17
N ALA A 595 6.47 10.79 -8.43
CA ALA A 595 5.19 11.33 -8.91
C ALA A 595 5.30 12.79 -9.39
N LEU A 596 6.12 13.61 -8.72
CA LEU A 596 6.30 15.03 -9.06
C LEU A 596 6.99 15.25 -10.41
N ALA A 597 7.73 14.27 -10.94
CA ALA A 597 8.27 14.33 -12.30
C ALA A 597 7.17 14.18 -13.39
N ILE A 598 6.01 13.65 -13.01
CA ILE A 598 4.81 13.53 -13.83
C ILE A 598 3.94 14.77 -13.59
N ASP A 599 4.36 15.88 -14.21
CA ASP A 599 3.75 17.22 -14.10
C ASP A 599 2.74 17.54 -15.21
N THR A 600 2.57 16.65 -16.19
CA THR A 600 1.81 16.90 -17.42
C THR A 600 1.08 15.64 -17.88
N PRO A 601 -0.11 15.76 -18.51
CA PRO A 601 -0.85 14.63 -19.08
C PRO A 601 -0.01 13.81 -20.06
N ARG A 602 0.86 14.49 -20.82
CA ARG A 602 1.75 13.86 -21.81
C ARG A 602 2.74 12.90 -21.15
N LYS A 603 3.41 13.34 -20.07
CA LYS A 603 4.33 12.48 -19.30
C LYS A 603 3.58 11.34 -18.60
N ALA A 604 2.38 11.60 -18.09
CA ALA A 604 1.55 10.59 -17.46
C ALA A 604 1.20 9.47 -18.46
N LEU A 605 0.73 9.81 -19.66
CA LEU A 605 0.45 8.81 -20.69
C LEU A 605 1.72 8.13 -21.22
N ALA A 606 2.81 8.87 -21.42
CA ALA A 606 4.10 8.28 -21.85
C ALA A 606 4.66 7.27 -20.83
N ALA A 607 4.45 7.49 -19.52
CA ALA A 607 4.85 6.53 -18.48
C ALA A 607 4.07 5.20 -18.58
N SER A 608 2.79 5.26 -18.99
CA SER A 608 1.95 4.09 -19.26
C SER A 608 2.31 3.41 -20.59
N ALA A 609 2.59 4.20 -21.63
CA ALA A 609 2.92 3.73 -22.98
C ALA A 609 4.12 2.77 -23.02
N GLY A 610 5.11 2.96 -22.16
CA GLY A 610 6.28 2.08 -22.03
C GLY A 610 6.05 0.77 -21.26
N GLN A 611 4.83 0.49 -20.77
CA GLN A 611 4.49 -0.74 -20.06
C GLN A 611 3.70 -1.71 -20.96
N PRO A 612 3.86 -3.04 -20.81
CA PRO A 612 3.00 -4.02 -21.46
C PRO A 612 1.56 -3.93 -20.93
N LEU A 613 0.59 -4.28 -21.78
CA LEU A 613 -0.81 -4.41 -21.34
C LEU A 613 -0.95 -5.54 -20.30
N LYS A 614 -1.74 -5.31 -19.25
CA LYS A 614 -2.03 -6.29 -18.18
C LYS A 614 -2.83 -7.50 -18.69
N PHE A 615 -3.65 -7.32 -19.74
CA PHE A 615 -4.45 -8.34 -20.39
C PHE A 615 -4.80 -7.96 -21.84
N THR A 616 -5.43 -8.87 -22.57
CA THR A 616 -5.85 -8.63 -23.97
C THR A 616 -7.04 -7.66 -24.01
N PRO A 617 -6.99 -6.57 -24.80
CA PRO A 617 -8.10 -5.61 -24.90
C PRO A 617 -9.45 -6.28 -25.19
N GLY A 618 -10.51 -5.82 -24.53
CA GLY A 618 -11.86 -6.35 -24.61
C GLY A 618 -12.14 -7.63 -23.80
N THR A 619 -11.13 -8.27 -23.20
CA THR A 619 -11.32 -9.56 -22.48
C THR A 619 -11.58 -9.43 -20.98
N GLN A 620 -11.20 -8.31 -20.37
CA GLN A 620 -11.36 -7.99 -18.95
C GLN A 620 -11.54 -6.48 -18.79
N VAL A 621 -11.96 -6.03 -17.61
CA VAL A 621 -12.07 -4.60 -17.23
C VAL A 621 -11.16 -4.35 -16.03
N GLU A 622 -10.33 -3.32 -16.09
CA GLU A 622 -9.53 -2.87 -14.95
C GLU A 622 -9.34 -1.36 -14.99
N TYR A 623 -9.75 -0.68 -13.92
CA TYR A 623 -9.75 0.77 -13.85
C TYR A 623 -8.36 1.37 -14.09
N SER A 624 -8.29 2.30 -15.05
CA SER A 624 -7.05 2.95 -15.46
C SER A 624 -7.31 4.37 -15.93
N SER A 625 -6.71 5.35 -15.23
CA SER A 625 -6.79 6.76 -15.65
C SER A 625 -6.07 7.02 -16.98
N SER A 626 -5.12 6.16 -17.38
CA SER A 626 -4.43 6.24 -18.67
C SER A 626 -5.39 6.19 -19.85
N ASN A 627 -6.49 5.44 -19.74
CA ASN A 627 -7.52 5.36 -20.78
C ASN A 627 -8.16 6.72 -21.06
N TYR A 628 -8.42 7.49 -20.00
CA TYR A 628 -9.05 8.80 -20.12
C TYR A 628 -8.05 9.88 -20.57
N LEU A 629 -6.76 9.73 -20.26
CA LEU A 629 -5.69 10.55 -20.88
C LEU A 629 -5.64 10.33 -22.40
N VAL A 630 -5.73 9.09 -22.88
CA VAL A 630 -5.82 8.76 -24.32
C VAL A 630 -7.06 9.42 -24.94
N LEU A 631 -8.23 9.28 -24.32
CA LEU A 631 -9.47 9.90 -24.81
C LEU A 631 -9.39 11.44 -24.88
N GLY A 632 -8.77 12.08 -23.88
CA GLY A 632 -8.54 13.54 -23.87
C GLY A 632 -7.66 14.00 -25.03
N PHE A 633 -6.51 13.36 -25.24
CA PHE A 633 -5.64 13.69 -26.37
C PHE A 633 -6.26 13.35 -27.73
N LEU A 634 -7.06 12.29 -27.80
CA LEU A 634 -7.79 11.93 -29.01
C LEU A 634 -8.83 13.01 -29.37
N LEU A 635 -9.57 13.52 -28.38
CA LEU A 635 -10.50 14.65 -28.56
C LEU A 635 -9.80 15.90 -29.10
N GLU A 636 -8.67 16.29 -28.51
CA GLU A 636 -7.90 17.43 -29.02
C GLU A 636 -7.41 17.19 -30.46
N GLN A 637 -6.96 15.96 -30.76
CA GLN A 637 -6.45 15.59 -32.08
C GLN A 637 -7.52 15.61 -33.18
N VAL A 638 -8.76 15.16 -32.91
CA VAL A 638 -9.82 15.10 -33.93
C VAL A 638 -10.63 16.40 -34.05
N THR A 639 -10.69 17.21 -32.99
CA THR A 639 -11.42 18.50 -33.01
C THR A 639 -10.53 19.69 -33.35
N GLY A 640 -9.20 19.58 -33.15
CA GLY A 640 -8.27 20.71 -33.24
C GLY A 640 -8.44 21.76 -32.13
N ARG A 641 -9.23 21.48 -31.09
CA ARG A 641 -9.51 22.36 -29.94
C ARG A 641 -8.88 21.80 -28.68
N THR A 642 -8.54 22.67 -27.71
CA THR A 642 -8.07 22.21 -26.40
C THR A 642 -9.19 21.56 -25.59
N TYR A 643 -8.84 20.60 -24.75
CA TYR A 643 -9.77 19.91 -23.87
C TYR A 643 -10.56 20.88 -22.98
N ASP A 644 -9.88 21.89 -22.41
CA ASP A 644 -10.50 22.91 -21.55
C ASP A 644 -11.54 23.75 -22.32
N SER A 645 -11.31 24.02 -23.61
CA SER A 645 -12.28 24.73 -24.45
C SER A 645 -13.50 23.86 -24.75
N LEU A 646 -13.30 22.57 -25.03
CA LEU A 646 -14.40 21.62 -25.21
C LEU A 646 -15.23 21.44 -23.93
N LEU A 647 -14.56 21.41 -22.78
CA LEU A 647 -15.16 21.28 -21.45
C LEU A 647 -15.94 22.54 -21.05
N ALA A 648 -15.42 23.74 -21.32
CA ALA A 648 -16.13 24.99 -21.07
C ALA A 648 -17.44 25.08 -21.86
N ASP A 649 -17.40 24.77 -23.16
CA ASP A 649 -18.60 24.69 -24.01
C ASP A 649 -19.62 23.68 -23.45
N LEU A 650 -19.15 22.48 -23.06
CA LEU A 650 -19.97 21.41 -22.49
C LEU A 650 -20.71 21.88 -21.23
N VAL A 651 -19.97 22.46 -20.30
CA VAL A 651 -20.48 22.93 -19.00
C VAL A 651 -21.45 24.10 -19.17
N GLN A 652 -21.18 25.01 -20.13
CA GLN A 652 -22.08 26.10 -20.49
C GLN A 652 -23.38 25.58 -21.12
N GLN A 653 -23.29 24.63 -22.07
CA GLN A 653 -24.45 24.00 -22.70
C GLN A 653 -25.31 23.24 -21.69
N ALA A 654 -24.69 22.56 -20.72
CA ALA A 654 -25.36 21.89 -19.60
C ALA A 654 -26.01 22.84 -18.58
N GLY A 655 -25.95 24.16 -18.79
CA GLY A 655 -26.61 25.14 -17.91
C GLY A 655 -26.01 25.23 -16.51
N LEU A 656 -24.81 24.68 -16.28
CA LEU A 656 -24.20 24.58 -14.95
C LEU A 656 -23.51 25.88 -14.51
N GLY A 657 -23.33 26.84 -15.42
CA GLY A 657 -22.47 28.01 -15.20
C GLY A 657 -20.98 27.63 -15.13
N PRO A 658 -20.06 28.57 -14.88
CA PRO A 658 -18.64 28.27 -14.87
C PRO A 658 -18.26 27.25 -13.78
N ILE A 659 -17.45 26.27 -14.17
CA ILE A 659 -16.79 25.29 -13.29
C ILE A 659 -15.28 25.45 -13.48
N PRO A 660 -14.50 25.76 -12.44
CA PRO A 660 -13.05 25.78 -12.53
C PRO A 660 -12.48 24.41 -12.88
N HIS A 661 -11.41 24.39 -13.66
CA HIS A 661 -10.62 23.20 -13.97
C HIS A 661 -9.16 23.49 -13.66
N SER A 662 -8.57 22.70 -12.76
CA SER A 662 -7.20 22.86 -12.29
C SER A 662 -6.20 22.49 -13.38
N ALA A 663 -5.30 23.41 -13.72
CA ALA A 663 -4.20 23.16 -14.64
C ALA A 663 -3.33 21.97 -14.17
N PRO A 664 -2.62 21.27 -15.09
CA PRO A 664 -1.67 20.23 -14.71
C PRO A 664 -0.58 20.74 -13.77
N ALA A 665 -0.22 19.93 -12.78
CA ALA A 665 0.79 20.20 -11.78
C ALA A 665 1.63 18.95 -11.46
N PRO A 666 2.82 19.09 -10.83
CA PRO A 666 3.64 17.96 -10.36
C PRO A 666 2.85 16.93 -9.56
N GLY A 667 2.76 15.69 -10.06
CA GLY A 667 2.00 14.59 -9.44
C GLY A 667 0.49 14.62 -9.72
N LEU A 668 -0.05 15.76 -10.14
CA LEU A 668 -1.45 16.01 -10.46
C LEU A 668 -1.57 16.46 -11.93
N PRO A 669 -1.40 15.56 -12.92
CA PRO A 669 -1.48 15.94 -14.32
C PRO A 669 -2.88 16.42 -14.75
N ASN A 670 -3.91 16.22 -13.93
CA ASN A 670 -5.29 16.71 -14.14
C ASN A 670 -5.84 16.36 -15.52
N PHE A 671 -6.32 17.35 -16.30
CA PHE A 671 -6.82 17.14 -17.67
C PHE A 671 -8.04 16.20 -17.69
N SER A 672 -8.25 15.43 -18.75
CA SER A 672 -9.40 14.55 -19.00
C SER A 672 -9.68 13.43 -17.99
N THR A 673 -8.99 13.40 -16.85
CA THR A 673 -9.17 12.40 -15.78
C THR A 673 -9.47 12.99 -14.39
N ALA A 674 -9.18 14.27 -14.11
CA ALA A 674 -9.29 14.88 -12.77
C ALA A 674 -9.13 16.41 -12.80
N GLY A 675 -9.48 17.11 -11.71
CA GLY A 675 -9.18 18.52 -11.51
C GLY A 675 -10.37 19.48 -11.68
N MET A 676 -11.58 18.99 -11.99
CA MET A 676 -12.78 19.83 -12.05
C MET A 676 -13.29 20.18 -10.64
N MET A 677 -13.74 21.43 -10.44
CA MET A 677 -14.17 21.93 -9.12
C MET A 677 -15.60 22.51 -9.08
N PRO A 678 -16.65 21.71 -9.36
CA PRO A 678 -18.05 22.10 -9.14
C PRO A 678 -18.43 22.18 -7.65
N THR A 679 -19.59 22.77 -7.38
CA THR A 679 -20.34 22.54 -6.12
C THR A 679 -21.18 21.26 -6.22
N ALA A 680 -21.70 20.72 -5.10
CA ALA A 680 -22.61 19.56 -5.19
C ALA A 680 -23.86 19.88 -6.02
N ALA A 681 -24.36 21.12 -5.97
CA ALA A 681 -25.52 21.54 -6.75
C ALA A 681 -25.27 21.52 -8.27
N GLN A 682 -24.08 21.94 -8.72
CA GLN A 682 -23.67 21.82 -10.13
C GLN A 682 -23.55 20.34 -10.54
N LEU A 683 -23.04 19.48 -9.66
CA LEU A 683 -22.85 18.06 -9.97
C LEU A 683 -24.17 17.25 -9.99
N ALA A 684 -25.12 17.56 -9.10
CA ALA A 684 -26.45 16.95 -9.13
C ALA A 684 -27.19 17.30 -10.43
N ARG A 685 -27.11 18.57 -10.88
CA ARG A 685 -27.66 18.99 -12.18
C ARG A 685 -26.98 18.30 -13.37
N TRP A 686 -25.67 18.10 -13.31
CA TRP A 686 -24.92 17.38 -14.35
C TRP A 686 -25.46 15.96 -14.58
N GLY A 687 -25.71 15.21 -13.51
CA GLY A 687 -26.26 13.85 -13.60
C GLY A 687 -27.59 13.78 -14.38
N VAL A 688 -28.48 14.75 -14.14
CA VAL A 688 -29.74 14.88 -14.88
C VAL A 688 -29.53 15.35 -16.32
N ALA A 689 -28.74 16.40 -16.54
CA ALA A 689 -28.50 16.95 -17.88
C ALA A 689 -27.97 15.88 -18.84
N LEU A 690 -26.99 15.11 -18.38
CA LEU A 690 -26.34 14.04 -19.11
C LEU A 690 -27.30 12.88 -19.47
N LEU A 691 -28.09 12.41 -18.50
CA LEU A 691 -28.85 11.16 -18.64
C LEU A 691 -30.30 11.35 -19.07
N LYS A 692 -30.93 12.45 -18.67
CA LYS A 692 -32.35 12.77 -18.90
C LYS A 692 -32.56 13.84 -19.97
N ASP A 693 -32.11 15.06 -19.73
CA ASP A 693 -32.55 16.28 -20.44
C ASP A 693 -31.87 16.46 -21.82
N ASN A 694 -31.22 15.42 -22.32
CA ASN A 694 -30.42 15.38 -23.54
C ASN A 694 -29.48 16.59 -23.71
N THR A 695 -28.79 16.97 -22.63
CA THR A 695 -27.89 18.11 -22.62
C THR A 695 -26.53 17.63 -22.15
N PRO A 696 -25.57 17.42 -23.09
CA PRO A 696 -25.19 18.37 -24.13
C PRO A 696 -25.54 17.98 -25.57
N GLN A 697 -26.75 17.51 -25.84
CA GLN A 697 -27.21 17.04 -27.17
C GLN A 697 -26.43 15.79 -27.62
N LEU A 698 -26.66 14.67 -26.93
CA LEU A 698 -26.15 13.36 -27.31
C LEU A 698 -27.24 12.57 -28.07
N SER A 699 -26.84 11.65 -28.94
CA SER A 699 -27.79 10.71 -29.53
C SER A 699 -28.31 9.74 -28.47
N GLU A 700 -29.50 9.17 -28.67
CA GLU A 700 -30.00 8.14 -27.74
C GLU A 700 -29.10 6.89 -27.73
N ALA A 701 -28.43 6.58 -28.84
CA ALA A 701 -27.45 5.50 -28.90
C ALA A 701 -26.22 5.79 -28.00
N SER A 702 -25.71 7.02 -28.04
CA SER A 702 -24.63 7.48 -27.16
C SER A 702 -25.04 7.45 -25.69
N ARG A 703 -26.23 7.97 -25.34
CA ARG A 703 -26.74 7.90 -23.96
C ARG A 703 -26.98 6.46 -23.50
N ALA A 704 -27.54 5.60 -24.35
CA ALA A 704 -27.70 4.18 -24.07
C ALA A 704 -26.35 3.50 -23.82
N ALA A 705 -25.30 3.82 -24.58
CA ALA A 705 -23.96 3.27 -24.36
C ALA A 705 -23.30 3.74 -23.05
N MET A 706 -23.69 4.91 -22.52
CA MET A 706 -23.31 5.38 -21.18
C MET A 706 -24.11 4.67 -20.06
N ARG A 707 -25.39 4.39 -20.28
CA ARG A 707 -26.28 3.64 -19.35
C ARG A 707 -26.04 2.13 -19.37
N ASP A 708 -25.45 1.58 -20.43
CA ASP A 708 -25.06 0.18 -20.57
C ASP A 708 -23.84 -0.12 -19.68
N ILE A 709 -24.13 -0.34 -18.39
CA ILE A 709 -23.18 -0.77 -17.37
C ILE A 709 -23.03 -2.30 -17.44
N ASP A 710 -21.80 -2.80 -17.54
CA ASP A 710 -21.51 -4.22 -17.44
C ASP A 710 -21.89 -4.74 -16.02
N PRO A 711 -22.85 -5.67 -15.88
CA PRO A 711 -23.31 -6.18 -14.59
C PRO A 711 -22.25 -6.98 -13.82
N ALA A 712 -21.18 -7.43 -14.49
CA ALA A 712 -20.09 -8.17 -13.84
C ALA A 712 -19.00 -7.26 -13.26
N THR A 713 -18.85 -6.03 -13.78
CA THR A 713 -17.73 -5.14 -13.44
C THR A 713 -18.15 -3.78 -12.90
N GLY A 714 -19.42 -3.39 -13.11
CA GLY A 714 -19.96 -2.10 -12.67
C GLY A 714 -19.57 -0.91 -13.53
N PHE A 715 -18.86 -1.11 -14.66
CA PHE A 715 -18.42 -0.04 -15.57
C PHE A 715 -19.24 -0.01 -16.87
N GLY A 716 -19.62 1.20 -17.30
CA GLY A 716 -20.24 1.46 -18.60
C GLY A 716 -19.39 2.38 -19.48
N GLY A 717 -20.01 2.97 -20.51
CA GLY A 717 -19.36 3.87 -21.45
C GLY A 717 -19.03 5.28 -20.91
N GLY A 718 -18.58 5.41 -19.67
CA GLY A 718 -18.30 6.71 -19.03
C GLY A 718 -18.92 6.91 -17.64
N LEU A 719 -19.69 5.93 -17.16
CA LEU A 719 -20.37 5.93 -15.87
C LEU A 719 -20.14 4.59 -15.17
N ILE A 720 -20.43 4.55 -13.87
CA ILE A 720 -20.52 3.32 -13.08
C ILE A 720 -21.93 3.14 -12.49
N GLY A 721 -22.29 1.89 -12.24
CA GLY A 721 -23.56 1.50 -11.65
C GLY A 721 -23.49 1.35 -10.13
N TYR A 722 -24.55 1.79 -9.44
CA TYR A 722 -24.73 1.69 -7.99
C TYR A 722 -25.98 0.90 -7.64
N CYS A 723 -25.93 0.22 -6.49
CA CYS A 723 -27.11 -0.40 -5.89
C CYS A 723 -27.86 0.63 -5.00
N PRO A 724 -29.17 0.47 -4.72
CA PRO A 724 -30.00 -0.73 -4.91
C PRO A 724 -30.13 -1.14 -6.37
N CYS A 725 -30.03 -2.43 -6.59
CA CYS A 725 -29.95 -3.05 -7.89
C CYS A 725 -30.95 -4.22 -7.92
N THR A 726 -31.73 -4.32 -9.00
CA THR A 726 -32.64 -5.45 -9.22
C THR A 726 -31.88 -6.57 -9.92
N LYS A 727 -32.32 -7.82 -9.76
CA LYS A 727 -31.79 -8.94 -10.55
C LYS A 727 -32.69 -9.22 -11.74
N ASN A 728 -32.10 -9.26 -12.92
CA ASN A 728 -32.72 -9.69 -14.16
C ASN A 728 -33.04 -11.21 -14.08
N PRO A 729 -33.94 -11.73 -14.95
CA PRO A 729 -34.29 -13.15 -14.97
C PRO A 729 -33.13 -14.10 -15.25
N ASP A 730 -32.05 -13.62 -15.87
CA ASP A 730 -30.79 -14.35 -16.12
C ASP A 730 -29.80 -14.31 -14.93
N GLY A 731 -30.14 -13.58 -13.86
CA GLY A 731 -29.32 -13.41 -12.66
C GLY A 731 -28.38 -12.19 -12.68
N SER A 732 -28.30 -11.44 -13.79
CA SER A 732 -27.49 -10.23 -13.89
C SER A 732 -28.08 -9.05 -13.09
N SER A 733 -27.25 -8.10 -12.68
CA SER A 733 -27.66 -6.92 -11.92
C SER A 733 -28.08 -5.76 -12.83
N HIS A 734 -29.26 -5.20 -12.60
CA HIS A 734 -29.69 -3.92 -13.15
C HIS A 734 -29.52 -2.83 -12.08
N PHE A 735 -28.59 -1.90 -12.31
CA PHE A 735 -28.27 -0.81 -11.38
C PHE A 735 -29.31 0.32 -11.49
N THR A 736 -29.94 0.72 -10.37
CA THR A 736 -30.90 1.84 -10.42
C THR A 736 -30.20 3.20 -10.32
N GLY A 737 -29.04 3.27 -9.65
CA GLY A 737 -28.19 4.46 -9.60
C GLY A 737 -27.09 4.41 -10.66
N LEU A 738 -26.89 5.52 -11.37
CA LEU A 738 -25.82 5.71 -12.38
C LEU A 738 -25.04 6.98 -12.08
N GLY A 739 -23.71 6.94 -12.15
CA GLY A 739 -22.91 8.13 -11.84
C GLY A 739 -21.40 7.88 -11.83
N HIS A 740 -20.68 8.55 -10.93
CA HIS A 740 -19.27 8.27 -10.66
C HIS A 740 -18.86 8.77 -9.27
N THR A 741 -17.85 8.11 -8.70
CA THR A 741 -17.25 8.41 -7.40
C THR A 741 -15.82 8.96 -7.56
N GLY A 742 -15.41 9.92 -6.73
CA GLY A 742 -14.04 10.43 -6.55
C GLY A 742 -13.51 10.15 -5.15
N GLY A 743 -12.39 10.75 -4.72
CA GLY A 743 -11.81 10.56 -3.38
C GLY A 743 -12.66 11.08 -2.21
N TYR A 744 -13.51 12.07 -2.48
CA TYR A 744 -14.28 12.88 -1.51
C TYR A 744 -15.73 13.12 -1.93
N THR A 745 -16.01 12.98 -3.22
CA THR A 745 -17.30 13.30 -3.85
C THR A 745 -17.91 12.04 -4.45
N GLU A 746 -19.23 11.95 -4.40
CA GLU A 746 -19.99 11.04 -5.24
C GLU A 746 -21.20 11.75 -5.83
N PHE A 747 -21.64 11.33 -7.03
CA PHE A 747 -22.99 11.61 -7.48
C PHE A 747 -23.65 10.37 -8.06
N GLN A 748 -24.96 10.29 -7.88
CA GLN A 748 -25.82 9.26 -8.46
C GLN A 748 -27.07 9.92 -9.06
N TYR A 749 -27.41 9.53 -10.28
CA TYR A 749 -28.72 9.74 -10.89
C TYR A 749 -29.50 8.43 -10.83
N THR A 750 -30.72 8.46 -10.28
CA THR A 750 -31.61 7.30 -10.23
C THR A 750 -32.64 7.41 -11.33
N ALA A 751 -32.57 6.53 -12.34
CA ALA A 751 -33.39 6.66 -13.55
C ALA A 751 -34.90 6.50 -13.27
N ASP A 752 -35.28 5.49 -12.47
CA ASP A 752 -36.69 5.20 -12.13
C ASP A 752 -37.39 6.34 -11.38
N ASP A 753 -36.61 7.18 -10.70
CA ASP A 753 -37.08 8.28 -9.85
C ASP A 753 -36.77 9.67 -10.43
N ASP A 754 -36.10 9.76 -11.58
CA ASP A 754 -35.71 11.03 -12.23
C ASP A 754 -34.94 12.01 -11.30
N ILE A 755 -34.20 11.49 -10.33
CA ILE A 755 -33.59 12.25 -9.24
C ILE A 755 -32.08 12.05 -9.21
N ALA A 756 -31.34 13.16 -9.09
CA ALA A 756 -29.90 13.15 -8.86
C ALA A 756 -29.57 13.59 -7.43
N ILE A 757 -28.61 12.91 -6.81
CA ILE A 757 -28.04 13.28 -5.53
C ILE A 757 -26.52 13.35 -5.71
N ALA A 758 -25.93 14.47 -5.30
CA ALA A 758 -24.49 14.64 -5.18
C ALA A 758 -24.13 14.90 -3.71
N ILE A 759 -23.02 14.31 -3.25
CA ILE A 759 -22.51 14.43 -1.89
C ILE A 759 -21.00 14.66 -1.93
N ASN A 760 -20.55 15.71 -1.24
CA ASN A 760 -19.15 15.98 -0.93
C ASN A 760 -18.93 15.74 0.56
N VAL A 761 -17.94 14.93 0.92
CA VAL A 761 -17.49 14.75 2.31
C VAL A 761 -16.10 15.38 2.44
N THR A 762 -15.88 16.21 3.46
CA THR A 762 -14.60 16.96 3.60
C THR A 762 -13.41 16.11 4.04
N ASP A 763 -13.63 14.82 4.30
CA ASP A 763 -12.60 13.79 4.44
C ASP A 763 -13.01 12.61 3.55
N SER A 764 -12.06 11.75 3.20
CA SER A 764 -12.27 10.75 2.15
C SER A 764 -13.46 9.84 2.45
N ILE A 765 -14.29 9.59 1.43
CA ILE A 765 -15.43 8.67 1.51
C ILE A 765 -14.99 7.21 1.69
N TYR A 766 -13.74 6.86 1.34
CA TYR A 766 -13.22 5.49 1.44
C TYR A 766 -12.63 5.14 2.80
N VAL A 767 -12.53 6.12 3.73
CA VAL A 767 -11.85 5.94 5.02
C VAL A 767 -12.66 6.59 6.14
N PRO A 768 -12.96 5.91 7.27
CA PRO A 768 -12.61 4.52 7.57
C PRO A 768 -13.34 3.53 6.66
N ASP A 769 -12.83 2.29 6.65
CA ASP A 769 -13.47 1.11 6.06
C ASP A 769 -14.99 1.14 6.33
N ASN A 770 -15.80 0.86 5.29
CA ASN A 770 -17.26 0.94 5.25
C ASN A 770 -17.89 2.35 5.13
N ARG A 771 -17.12 3.46 5.13
CA ARG A 771 -17.70 4.80 4.88
C ARG A 771 -18.28 4.92 3.46
N TYR A 772 -17.73 4.22 2.47
CA TYR A 772 -18.30 4.18 1.12
C TYR A 772 -19.72 3.58 1.14
N ASP A 773 -19.89 2.41 1.76
CA ASP A 773 -21.20 1.76 1.89
C ASP A 773 -22.19 2.61 2.72
N SER A 774 -21.69 3.36 3.71
CA SER A 774 -22.52 4.28 4.47
C SER A 774 -22.93 5.53 3.67
N VAL A 775 -22.12 6.00 2.71
CA VAL A 775 -22.51 7.02 1.73
C VAL A 775 -23.60 6.47 0.79
N GLN A 776 -23.43 5.25 0.27
CA GLN A 776 -24.46 4.57 -0.54
C GLN A 776 -25.81 4.50 0.21
N ALA A 777 -25.77 4.04 1.46
CA ALA A 777 -26.95 3.95 2.32
C ALA A 777 -27.58 5.33 2.59
N LEU A 778 -26.76 6.37 2.83
CA LEU A 778 -27.24 7.74 3.02
C LEU A 778 -27.92 8.28 1.75
N ILE A 779 -27.34 8.09 0.56
CA ILE A 779 -27.96 8.51 -0.71
C ILE A 779 -29.32 7.83 -0.88
N GLY A 780 -29.41 6.52 -0.60
CA GLY A 780 -30.68 5.79 -0.60
C GLY A 780 -31.71 6.34 0.39
N GLN A 781 -31.30 6.61 1.63
CA GLN A 781 -32.15 7.18 2.68
C GLN A 781 -32.66 8.58 2.30
N LEU A 782 -31.77 9.47 1.84
CA LEU A 782 -32.11 10.83 1.43
C LEU A 782 -33.05 10.83 0.23
N ARG A 783 -32.85 9.93 -0.75
CA ARG A 783 -33.78 9.73 -1.87
C ARG A 783 -35.17 9.30 -1.38
N ASN A 784 -35.24 8.34 -0.46
CA ASN A 784 -36.54 7.88 0.08
C ASN A 784 -37.27 9.01 0.83
N ILE A 785 -36.56 9.77 1.68
CA ILE A 785 -37.13 10.94 2.39
C ILE A 785 -37.60 12.01 1.39
N ALA A 786 -36.77 12.38 0.41
CA ALA A 786 -37.08 13.40 -0.59
C ALA A 786 -38.29 13.04 -1.47
N LEU A 787 -38.55 11.75 -1.69
CA LEU A 787 -39.67 11.26 -2.50
C LEU A 787 -40.91 10.88 -1.67
N GLY A 788 -40.83 10.88 -0.34
CA GLY A 788 -41.90 10.42 0.55
C GLY A 788 -42.12 8.91 0.53
N LYS A 789 -41.09 8.12 0.16
CA LYS A 789 -41.13 6.65 0.19
C LYS A 789 -40.85 6.14 1.61
N PRO A 790 -41.40 4.98 2.03
CA PRO A 790 -40.98 4.32 3.25
C PRO A 790 -39.47 4.02 3.20
N SER A 791 -38.80 4.27 4.32
CA SER A 791 -37.33 4.18 4.49
C SER A 791 -36.83 2.73 4.50
#